data_AF-A0AAD9A5W9-F1
#
_entry.id   AF-A0AAD9A5W9-F1
#
_cell.length_a   1.000
_cell.length_b   1.000
_cell.length_c   1.000
_cell.angle_alpha   90.00
_cell.angle_beta   90.00
_cell.angle_gamma   90.00
#
_symmetry.space_group_name_H-M   'P 1'
#
loop_
_entity.id
_entity.type
_entity.pdbx_description
1 polymer ?
#
loop_
_entity_poly.entity_id
_entity_poly.type
_entity_poly.pdbx_seq_one_letter_code
_entity_poly.pdbx_strand_id
1 'polypeptide(L)'
;PPPQTPAAAAPKKKGFFRRLRNLVLTLAVLGAIGFGGGVWYSRVNDSFHDFFTEYVPFGEQAVLYFEEMDFRKRFPNISNKIKSRDTGSQVAVPAQSGASWRVADNGEPAGRQSSAVDKAQAAKVAAVKEKPKPVEKKRKAPEPKPAPVEAKVVAPKQEENDFKPPEVNEPSRFPPIPPIDAIKIEDATEPVVQDLVRMLNDIITVINADKAHGRYSPTITKAKNELSKVGSKIKAIKSSVEEKAAAEVQAKVADFDKAANDLITRVEGAMVAQEGAWRKEFEHEMKKVKESYDARAKLLLEREKQLNEERLNNQLLEQALALKKEFVTEVEKHVESEREGRLGKLEKLSDAVADLEKLTTGWNEVVDTNLRTQQLHVAVDAVRATLENATSPRPFTRELVALKEIAADDPVVNAAIASINPSAYQRGLANAAQLIDRFRIVASEVRKASLLPDEAGVASHASSYLLSKVMFKKQGLADGNDVESILTRTQTLLEEGNLDAAAREMNGLQGWAKTLSRDWLGEVRKTLEVQQALDVIATEARLQSLKDAVDALNTLQTPFAVIEARRKAGVRPDEASVKEMRAYLARIGYTTADLDKLNVIHVAGTKGKGSTCAFTDSILASHRALSPSSVPRKVGLLISPHLIAVRERIRINGVPISEALFAKYFFEVWDRLGSSTADAEGVALGTRPIYSRYLTLVSFHAFIEEGVDCAILETGIGGEYDATNLVGRPVATGITTLGIDHVFALGDTVGKIAWHKAGIMKTGSRAFTVEQLGEAQGVLEERAAEKRVKLEVVKVDERMKDVRIRPDKEFQRRNASLAVRLAESVLERLEEGFKPDPAKLPESFVKGLEEVVWRGRCEVKDEGSVVWFVDGAHTTDSLKMAGRWFAGETEARRRRRVLVFNQQGRTEAIDFLDGLYEAVKRDGRGFDGVVFCTNVTYKETGYKRDFVNHQYDNKAIEAMTVQKQFAERWRELDPQADVRVIPTIEEALDYVRGLAESNGEGESVQAFVTGSLHLVGGALQILEGADAL
;
A
#
# COMPACT_ATOMS: atom_id res chain seq x y z
N PRO A 1 44.52 46.16 82.15
CA PRO A 1 43.14 46.33 82.68
C PRO A 1 42.93 47.81 83.05
N PRO A 2 41.73 48.23 83.49
CA PRO A 2 40.49 48.54 82.72
C PRO A 2 40.69 49.78 81.80
N PRO A 3 39.68 50.63 81.42
CA PRO A 3 38.23 50.63 81.69
C PRO A 3 37.32 50.59 80.44
N GLN A 4 36.01 50.54 80.69
CA GLN A 4 34.92 50.71 79.71
C GLN A 4 34.10 51.97 80.03
N THR A 5 33.09 52.24 79.17
CA THR A 5 32.01 53.26 79.24
C THR A 5 32.31 54.64 78.61
N PRO A 6 31.27 55.39 78.15
CA PRO A 6 29.85 55.05 78.03
C PRO A 6 29.38 54.83 76.57
N ALA A 7 28.11 54.46 76.39
CA ALA A 7 27.54 54.12 75.07
C ALA A 7 27.06 55.34 74.26
N ALA A 8 27.38 55.37 72.97
CA ALA A 8 26.70 56.22 71.98
C ALA A 8 25.54 55.44 71.33
N ALA A 9 24.40 56.10 71.09
CA ALA A 9 23.19 55.43 70.62
C ALA A 9 23.34 54.83 69.22
N ALA A 10 23.09 53.52 69.10
CA ALA A 10 23.16 52.83 67.81
C ALA A 10 22.16 53.43 66.80
N PRO A 11 22.58 53.81 65.58
CA PRO A 11 21.66 54.30 64.57
C PRO A 11 20.68 53.19 64.21
N LYS A 12 19.38 53.41 64.47
CA LYS A 12 18.30 52.43 64.25
C LYS A 12 18.49 51.77 62.88
N LYS A 13 18.86 50.47 62.86
CA LYS A 13 19.11 49.71 61.62
C LYS A 13 17.88 49.85 60.73
N LYS A 14 17.98 50.68 59.67
CA LYS A 14 16.87 50.91 58.72
C LYS A 14 16.54 49.56 58.09
N GLY A 15 15.45 48.95 58.56
CA GLY A 15 15.13 47.55 58.31
C GLY A 15 15.17 47.20 56.83
N PHE A 16 15.58 45.97 56.52
CA PHE A 16 15.76 45.44 55.17
C PHE A 16 14.62 45.85 54.22
N PHE A 17 13.37 45.68 54.65
CA PHE A 17 12.16 46.12 53.96
C PHE A 17 12.15 47.60 53.51
N ARG A 18 12.69 48.54 54.30
CA ARG A 18 12.71 49.97 53.90
C ARG A 18 13.81 50.29 52.89
N ARG A 19 14.90 49.49 52.85
CA ARG A 19 15.90 49.56 51.75
C ARG A 19 15.35 48.89 50.49
N LEU A 20 14.78 47.69 50.61
CA LEU A 20 14.17 46.96 49.50
C LEU A 20 13.01 47.73 48.87
N ARG A 21 12.08 48.29 49.68
CA ARG A 21 10.97 49.12 49.19
C ARG A 21 11.47 50.36 48.44
N ASN A 22 12.52 51.01 48.93
CA ASN A 22 13.11 52.14 48.23
C ASN A 22 13.77 51.71 46.90
N LEU A 23 14.51 50.60 46.89
CA LEU A 23 15.11 50.04 45.65
C LEU A 23 14.03 49.69 44.61
N VAL A 24 12.97 49.00 45.02
CA VAL A 24 11.84 48.64 44.15
C VAL A 24 11.10 49.89 43.64
N LEU A 25 10.89 50.91 44.47
CA LEU A 25 10.34 52.19 44.02
C LEU A 25 11.26 52.89 43.01
N THR A 26 12.58 52.90 43.22
CA THR A 26 13.53 53.51 42.28
C THR A 26 13.55 52.76 40.94
N LEU A 27 13.54 51.42 40.97
CA LEU A 27 13.46 50.59 39.76
C LEU A 27 12.11 50.74 39.03
N ALA A 28 10.99 50.82 39.76
CA ALA A 28 9.67 51.04 39.16
C ALA A 28 9.57 52.43 38.50
N VAL A 29 10.12 53.48 39.13
CA VAL A 29 10.17 54.83 38.54
C VAL A 29 11.09 54.88 37.33
N LEU A 30 12.28 54.26 37.39
CA LEU A 30 13.19 54.17 36.23
C LEU A 30 12.57 53.35 35.09
N GLY A 31 11.88 52.25 35.39
CA GLY A 31 11.14 51.45 34.42
C GLY A 31 10.01 52.23 33.76
N ALA A 32 9.22 52.98 34.53
CA ALA A 32 8.15 53.83 33.99
C ALA A 32 8.69 54.98 33.12
N ILE A 33 9.81 55.60 33.51
CA ILE A 33 10.48 56.63 32.70
C ILE A 33 11.06 56.03 31.42
N GLY A 34 11.71 54.86 31.49
CA GLY A 34 12.25 54.15 30.33
C GLY A 34 11.17 53.71 29.35
N PHE A 35 10.06 53.15 29.85
CA PHE A 35 8.92 52.75 29.03
C PHE A 35 8.22 53.96 28.39
N GLY A 36 7.97 55.04 29.15
CA GLY A 36 7.42 56.28 28.62
C GLY A 36 8.33 56.95 27.59
N GLY A 37 9.65 56.89 27.79
CA GLY A 37 10.64 57.33 26.81
C GLY A 37 10.64 56.47 25.54
N GLY A 38 10.45 55.16 25.66
CA GLY A 38 10.29 54.24 24.54
C GLY A 38 9.02 54.49 23.72
N VAL A 39 7.88 54.69 24.40
CA VAL A 39 6.59 55.09 23.77
C VAL A 39 6.68 56.47 23.10
N TRP A 40 7.54 57.37 23.60
CA TRP A 40 7.79 58.64 22.92
C TRP A 40 8.70 58.47 21.70
N TYR A 41 9.80 57.73 21.81
CA TYR A 41 10.80 57.60 20.75
C TYR A 41 10.31 56.74 19.56
N SER A 42 9.47 55.73 19.81
CA SER A 42 8.76 54.95 18.77
C SER A 42 7.76 55.76 17.94
N ARG A 43 7.44 57.01 18.33
CA ARG A 43 6.62 57.96 17.54
C ARG A 43 7.47 58.94 16.72
N VAL A 44 8.80 58.79 16.76
CA VAL A 44 9.79 59.69 16.15
C VAL A 44 10.77 58.93 15.26
N ASN A 45 10.91 57.61 15.43
CA ASN A 45 11.80 56.74 14.66
C ASN A 45 11.11 55.41 14.34
N ASP A 46 10.69 55.26 13.08
CA ASP A 46 9.94 54.10 12.57
C ASP A 46 10.70 52.78 12.78
N SER A 47 12.03 52.76 12.61
CA SER A 47 12.84 51.56 12.86
C SER A 47 12.94 51.17 14.35
N PHE A 48 12.56 52.07 15.26
CA PHE A 48 12.35 51.75 16.68
C PHE A 48 10.87 51.50 17.01
N HIS A 49 9.93 51.93 16.16
CA HIS A 49 8.51 51.63 16.30
C HIS A 49 8.26 50.12 16.26
N ASP A 50 8.68 49.46 15.17
CA ASP A 50 8.50 48.01 14.98
C ASP A 50 9.12 47.22 16.14
N PHE A 51 10.35 47.56 16.53
CA PHE A 51 11.02 46.92 17.67
C PHE A 51 10.29 47.13 19.01
N PHE A 52 9.80 48.35 19.27
CA PHE A 52 9.12 48.66 20.53
C PHE A 52 7.71 48.06 20.60
N THR A 53 7.03 47.92 19.46
CA THR A 53 5.68 47.33 19.40
C THR A 53 5.73 45.79 19.44
N GLU A 54 6.68 45.15 18.74
CA GLU A 54 6.82 43.69 18.69
C GLU A 54 7.46 43.09 19.95
N TYR A 55 8.53 43.69 20.51
CA TYR A 55 9.34 43.06 21.57
C TYR A 55 9.14 43.62 22.98
N VAL A 56 8.48 44.77 23.16
CA VAL A 56 8.27 45.35 24.50
C VAL A 56 6.82 45.10 24.94
N PRO A 57 6.58 44.40 26.08
CA PRO A 57 5.22 44.10 26.53
C PRO A 57 4.35 45.35 26.70
N PHE A 58 3.14 45.31 26.14
CA PHE A 58 2.20 46.44 26.05
C PHE A 58 2.69 47.64 25.20
N GLY A 59 3.81 47.53 24.48
CA GLY A 59 4.38 48.59 23.64
C GLY A 59 3.43 49.02 22.51
N GLU A 60 2.96 48.05 21.71
CA GLU A 60 1.93 48.24 20.67
C GLU A 60 0.71 49.01 21.22
N GLN A 61 0.10 48.50 22.29
CA GLN A 61 -1.11 49.07 22.89
C GLN A 61 -0.89 50.50 23.42
N ALA A 62 0.28 50.78 24.00
CA ALA A 62 0.63 52.11 24.49
C ALA A 62 0.87 53.10 23.34
N VAL A 63 1.56 52.69 22.27
CA VAL A 63 1.81 53.53 21.10
C VAL A 63 0.50 53.83 20.37
N LEU A 64 -0.29 52.79 20.03
CA LEU A 64 -1.60 52.92 19.38
C LEU A 64 -2.54 53.84 20.18
N TYR A 65 -2.60 53.72 21.51
CA TYR A 65 -3.42 54.59 22.34
C TYR A 65 -3.09 56.08 22.14
N PHE A 66 -1.79 56.44 22.10
CA PHE A 66 -1.38 57.82 21.85
C PHE A 66 -1.54 58.23 20.38
N GLU A 67 -1.45 57.30 19.41
CA GLU A 67 -1.72 57.60 17.99
C GLU A 67 -3.19 57.88 17.75
N GLU A 68 -4.09 57.05 18.30
CA GLU A 68 -5.52 57.34 18.35
C GLU A 68 -5.81 58.68 19.02
N MET A 69 -5.13 59.01 20.12
CA MET A 69 -5.37 60.27 20.83
C MET A 69 -4.95 61.50 20.03
N ASP A 70 -3.85 61.44 19.27
CA ASP A 70 -3.45 62.53 18.36
C ASP A 70 -4.26 62.54 17.05
N PHE A 71 -4.71 61.39 16.55
CA PHE A 71 -5.65 61.28 15.43
C PHE A 71 -7.00 61.93 15.79
N ARG A 72 -7.55 61.62 16.97
CA ARG A 72 -8.78 62.22 17.50
C ARG A 72 -8.66 63.73 17.74
N LYS A 73 -7.47 64.24 18.11
CA LYS A 73 -7.19 65.69 18.16
C LYS A 73 -7.15 66.34 16.76
N ARG A 74 -6.56 65.67 15.77
CA ARG A 74 -6.44 66.19 14.39
C ARG A 74 -7.77 66.12 13.62
N PHE A 75 -8.63 65.16 13.94
CA PHE A 75 -9.90 64.91 13.24
C PHE A 75 -11.09 64.71 14.21
N PRO A 76 -11.48 65.75 14.98
CA PRO A 76 -12.49 65.63 16.04
C PRO A 76 -13.90 65.23 15.56
N ASN A 77 -14.20 65.40 14.26
CA ASN A 77 -15.53 65.17 13.69
C ASN A 77 -15.76 63.75 13.11
N ILE A 78 -14.77 62.85 13.15
CA ILE A 78 -14.84 61.51 12.52
C ILE A 78 -15.64 60.48 13.35
N SER A 79 -15.89 60.75 14.63
CA SER A 79 -16.42 59.79 15.62
C SER A 79 -17.82 59.19 15.35
N ASN A 80 -18.57 59.69 14.37
CA ASN A 80 -19.96 59.27 14.11
C ASN A 80 -20.15 58.16 13.06
N LYS A 81 -19.09 57.62 12.44
CA LYS A 81 -19.19 56.44 11.54
C LYS A 81 -18.01 55.47 11.67
N ILE A 82 -18.13 54.52 12.59
CA ILE A 82 -17.98 53.07 12.37
C ILE A 82 -18.44 52.37 13.66
N LYS A 83 -19.20 51.28 13.54
CA LYS A 83 -19.65 50.47 14.68
C LYS A 83 -19.45 48.99 14.35
N SER A 84 -18.92 48.25 15.32
CA SER A 84 -18.89 46.79 15.42
C SER A 84 -18.46 45.96 14.19
N ARG A 85 -17.35 45.23 14.35
CA ARG A 85 -17.38 43.79 14.05
C ARG A 85 -16.64 43.05 15.15
N ASP A 86 -17.34 42.13 15.82
CA ASP A 86 -16.76 41.33 16.90
C ASP A 86 -15.70 40.35 16.39
N THR A 87 -14.65 40.17 17.21
CA THR A 87 -13.76 39.00 17.20
C THR A 87 -13.82 38.39 18.59
N GLY A 88 -14.49 37.24 18.70
CA GLY A 88 -14.95 36.69 19.99
C GLY A 88 -13.90 35.98 20.83
N SER A 89 -14.23 35.85 22.12
CA SER A 89 -13.72 34.86 23.09
C SER A 89 -12.19 34.70 23.22
N GLN A 90 -11.63 35.33 24.25
CA GLN A 90 -10.38 34.90 24.86
C GLN A 90 -10.51 33.47 25.42
N VAL A 91 -9.48 32.64 25.25
CA VAL A 91 -9.31 31.40 26.02
C VAL A 91 -8.32 31.67 27.16
N ALA A 92 -8.76 31.47 28.40
CA ALA A 92 -7.92 31.66 29.59
C ALA A 92 -7.21 30.37 29.97
N VAL A 93 -5.88 30.44 30.18
CA VAL A 93 -5.08 29.35 30.76
C VAL A 93 -4.88 29.62 32.26
N PRO A 94 -5.33 28.75 33.17
CA PRO A 94 -5.10 28.91 34.60
C PRO A 94 -3.62 28.78 34.98
N ALA A 95 -3.13 29.68 35.82
CA ALA A 95 -1.72 29.72 36.20
C ALA A 95 -1.38 28.75 37.36
N GLN A 96 -1.06 27.49 37.04
CA GLN A 96 -0.36 26.60 38.00
C GLN A 96 0.37 25.42 37.33
N SER A 97 1.68 25.58 37.10
CA SER A 97 2.74 24.54 37.19
C SER A 97 4.04 25.04 36.55
N GLY A 98 4.91 25.68 37.33
CA GLY A 98 6.25 26.06 36.87
C GLY A 98 7.30 25.07 37.34
N ALA A 99 8.15 24.59 36.43
CA ALA A 99 9.38 23.86 36.76
C ALA A 99 10.54 24.45 35.96
N SER A 100 11.51 25.07 36.63
CA SER A 100 12.56 25.86 36.00
C SER A 100 13.82 25.05 35.69
N TRP A 101 14.43 25.29 34.51
CA TRP A 101 15.82 24.92 34.27
C TRP A 101 16.78 25.70 35.18
N ARG A 102 17.70 24.98 35.85
CA ARG A 102 19.03 25.48 36.21
C ARG A 102 19.99 24.33 36.49
N VAL A 103 21.20 24.44 35.95
CA VAL A 103 22.34 23.54 36.21
C VAL A 103 23.25 24.17 37.26
N ALA A 104 23.90 23.35 38.08
CA ALA A 104 25.04 23.74 38.92
C ALA A 104 25.98 22.53 39.11
N ASP A 105 27.29 22.76 39.01
CA ASP A 105 28.33 21.72 38.93
C ASP A 105 29.01 21.36 40.27
N ASN A 106 29.78 20.26 40.19
CA ASN A 106 30.93 19.85 41.02
C ASN A 106 30.67 18.91 42.22
N GLY A 107 31.39 17.78 42.22
CA GLY A 107 31.34 16.74 43.24
C GLY A 107 32.23 15.52 42.96
N GLU A 108 33.48 15.72 42.54
CA GLU A 108 34.53 14.67 42.53
C GLU A 108 35.00 14.34 43.98
N PRO A 109 35.69 13.20 44.28
CA PRO A 109 36.68 12.55 43.41
C PRO A 109 36.79 10.99 43.42
N ALA A 110 37.68 10.52 42.54
CA ALA A 110 38.54 9.33 42.64
C ALA A 110 37.95 7.89 42.57
N GLY A 111 38.38 7.14 41.54
CA GLY A 111 38.14 5.70 41.39
C GLY A 111 38.90 5.05 40.24
N ARG A 112 40.25 5.05 40.28
CA ARG A 112 41.10 4.42 39.23
C ARG A 112 41.21 2.90 39.38
N GLN A 113 40.94 2.16 38.30
CA GLN A 113 41.78 1.03 37.85
C GLN A 113 41.87 1.03 36.31
N SER A 114 42.91 0.40 35.76
CA SER A 114 43.28 0.53 34.35
C SER A 114 44.11 -0.65 33.81
N SER A 115 43.56 -1.41 32.87
CA SER A 115 44.21 -2.39 31.96
C SER A 115 43.10 -3.17 31.22
N ALA A 116 43.31 -3.80 30.07
CA ALA A 116 44.26 -3.57 28.97
C ALA A 116 43.69 -4.27 27.71
N VAL A 117 43.94 -3.75 26.50
CA VAL A 117 43.63 -4.44 25.23
C VAL A 117 44.76 -4.17 24.25
N ASP A 118 45.23 -5.23 23.58
CA ASP A 118 46.50 -5.26 22.85
C ASP A 118 46.47 -4.79 21.40
N LYS A 119 47.67 -4.62 20.83
CA LYS A 119 47.93 -4.32 19.41
C LYS A 119 48.29 -5.59 18.62
N ALA A 120 48.21 -5.42 17.28
CA ALA A 120 48.64 -6.31 16.20
C ALA A 120 47.53 -7.27 15.68
N GLN A 121 47.50 -7.63 14.39
CA GLN A 121 48.53 -7.47 13.33
C GLN A 121 48.06 -6.62 12.14
N ALA A 122 49.00 -6.28 11.25
CA ALA A 122 48.74 -5.60 9.98
C ALA A 122 49.17 -6.46 8.79
N ALA A 123 48.37 -6.47 7.71
CA ALA A 123 48.70 -7.05 6.42
C ALA A 123 48.31 -6.09 5.29
N LYS A 124 48.97 -6.19 4.13
CA LYS A 124 48.91 -5.21 3.03
C LYS A 124 47.85 -5.57 1.98
N VAL A 125 47.16 -4.57 1.44
CA VAL A 125 46.70 -4.55 0.04
C VAL A 125 47.03 -3.18 -0.55
N ALA A 126 47.41 -3.13 -1.84
CA ALA A 126 47.83 -1.90 -2.51
C ALA A 126 46.67 -1.18 -3.20
N ALA A 127 46.71 0.16 -3.22
CA ALA A 127 45.74 0.99 -3.92
C ALA A 127 46.25 1.43 -5.31
N VAL A 128 45.53 1.06 -6.36
CA VAL A 128 45.74 1.58 -7.73
C VAL A 128 45.10 2.97 -7.85
N LYS A 129 45.79 3.90 -8.50
CA LYS A 129 45.26 5.24 -8.82
C LYS A 129 45.05 5.39 -10.33
N GLU A 130 43.80 5.54 -10.75
CA GLU A 130 43.49 6.07 -12.08
C GLU A 130 43.18 7.58 -12.04
N LYS A 131 43.30 8.23 -13.20
CA LYS A 131 43.04 9.66 -13.41
C LYS A 131 42.15 9.84 -14.65
N PRO A 132 41.09 10.67 -14.59
CA PRO A 132 40.51 11.25 -15.80
C PRO A 132 41.51 12.19 -16.49
N LYS A 133 41.53 12.19 -17.83
CA LYS A 133 42.21 13.18 -18.68
C LYS A 133 41.17 14.09 -19.35
N PRO A 134 41.53 15.32 -19.76
CA PRO A 134 40.63 16.23 -20.46
C PRO A 134 40.37 15.80 -21.92
N VAL A 135 39.24 16.23 -22.49
CA VAL A 135 38.82 15.96 -23.87
C VAL A 135 39.23 17.11 -24.80
N GLU A 136 39.92 16.80 -25.89
CA GLU A 136 40.35 17.76 -26.93
C GLU A 136 39.41 17.71 -28.15
N LYS A 137 39.05 18.87 -28.72
CA LYS A 137 38.19 18.97 -29.92
C LYS A 137 39.01 19.08 -31.22
N LYS A 138 38.75 18.18 -32.18
CA LYS A 138 39.13 18.33 -33.59
C LYS A 138 38.06 17.77 -34.53
N ARG A 139 37.66 18.54 -35.55
CA ARG A 139 37.18 18.08 -36.87
C ARG A 139 37.23 19.24 -37.88
N LYS A 140 37.35 18.92 -39.18
CA LYS A 140 37.42 19.86 -40.32
C LYS A 140 36.15 19.79 -41.18
N ALA A 141 36.05 20.70 -42.15
CA ALA A 141 34.96 20.91 -43.12
C ALA A 141 34.59 19.66 -43.98
N PRO A 142 33.50 19.75 -44.75
CA PRO A 142 33.68 20.11 -46.17
C PRO A 142 32.76 21.25 -46.68
N GLU A 143 32.98 21.65 -47.95
CA GLU A 143 32.20 22.66 -48.69
C GLU A 143 30.86 22.12 -49.22
N PRO A 144 29.99 23.01 -49.77
CA PRO A 144 29.69 22.87 -51.20
C PRO A 144 29.52 24.19 -51.99
N LYS A 145 29.66 24.09 -53.32
CA LYS A 145 29.10 24.99 -54.36
C LYS A 145 28.48 24.13 -55.47
N PRO A 146 27.41 24.59 -56.14
CA PRO A 146 27.58 25.31 -57.41
C PRO A 146 26.72 26.60 -57.54
N ALA A 147 26.86 27.28 -58.67
CA ALA A 147 26.13 28.49 -59.12
C ALA A 147 25.07 28.10 -60.21
N PRO A 148 24.43 29.00 -61.00
CA PRO A 148 24.50 30.48 -61.10
C PRO A 148 23.12 31.17 -61.25
N VAL A 149 23.09 32.46 -61.65
CA VAL A 149 22.27 33.07 -62.75
C VAL A 149 22.31 34.61 -62.71
N GLU A 150 22.71 35.24 -63.84
CA GLU A 150 22.39 36.62 -64.38
C GLU A 150 22.47 37.91 -63.51
N ALA A 151 22.58 39.14 -64.04
CA ALA A 151 23.16 39.71 -65.29
C ALA A 151 23.27 41.26 -65.11
N LYS A 152 24.23 41.98 -65.70
CA LYS A 152 24.19 42.55 -67.07
C LYS A 152 25.55 43.20 -67.46
N VAL A 153 25.79 43.42 -68.76
CA VAL A 153 27.01 44.00 -69.33
C VAL A 153 26.71 44.97 -70.50
N VAL A 154 27.49 46.04 -70.60
CA VAL A 154 27.76 46.93 -71.76
C VAL A 154 29.24 47.35 -71.60
N ALA A 155 30.19 47.42 -72.56
CA ALA A 155 30.30 47.36 -74.03
C ALA A 155 30.90 48.68 -74.63
N PRO A 156 31.68 48.64 -75.74
CA PRO A 156 32.92 49.45 -75.87
C PRO A 156 33.16 50.05 -77.29
N LYS A 157 34.42 50.47 -77.63
CA LYS A 157 35.07 50.30 -78.97
C LYS A 157 36.57 50.73 -79.09
N GLN A 158 37.26 50.35 -80.18
CA GLN A 158 38.67 50.66 -80.57
C GLN A 158 38.79 50.98 -82.11
N GLU A 159 39.84 50.54 -82.86
CA GLU A 159 40.07 50.64 -84.36
C GLU A 159 40.69 51.97 -84.97
N GLU A 160 41.49 52.09 -86.08
CA GLU A 160 42.85 51.52 -86.46
C GLU A 160 43.78 52.40 -87.43
N ASN A 161 44.57 51.88 -88.43
CA ASN A 161 45.82 52.46 -89.08
C ASN A 161 45.83 52.98 -90.61
N ASP A 162 46.88 53.75 -91.08
CA ASP A 162 47.50 53.96 -92.50
C ASP A 162 48.06 55.40 -93.03
N PHE A 163 48.16 55.81 -94.37
CA PHE A 163 49.32 56.57 -95.10
C PHE A 163 48.99 57.55 -96.37
N LYS A 164 49.69 58.54 -97.07
CA LYS A 164 50.90 59.53 -97.01
C LYS A 164 51.00 60.80 -98.09
N PRO A 165 52.03 61.20 -98.99
CA PRO A 165 52.36 62.63 -99.55
C PRO A 165 52.55 62.84 -101.15
N PRO A 166 53.34 63.75 -101.92
CA PRO A 166 54.15 65.07 -101.83
C PRO A 166 54.27 66.13 -103.10
N GLU A 167 55.17 67.19 -103.10
CA GLU A 167 55.92 68.08 -104.17
C GLU A 167 55.26 69.18 -105.15
N VAL A 168 55.82 70.14 -106.00
CA VAL A 168 57.12 70.56 -106.77
C VAL A 168 57.42 72.15 -107.03
N ASN A 169 58.03 72.72 -108.16
CA ASN A 169 58.80 74.06 -108.30
C ASN A 169 59.12 74.78 -109.72
N GLU A 170 59.90 75.93 -109.80
CA GLU A 170 60.99 76.45 -110.77
C GLU A 170 61.07 77.92 -111.46
N PRO A 171 62.27 78.48 -111.94
CA PRO A 171 62.60 79.97 -112.15
C PRO A 171 63.46 80.50 -113.42
N SER A 172 63.91 81.81 -113.48
CA SER A 172 65.08 82.50 -114.22
C SER A 172 64.81 83.98 -114.76
N ARG A 173 65.64 84.91 -115.37
CA ARG A 173 67.08 85.15 -115.85
C ARG A 173 67.44 86.71 -116.05
N PHE A 174 68.67 87.18 -116.47
CA PHE A 174 69.13 88.64 -116.49
C PHE A 174 70.36 89.13 -117.41
N PRO A 175 70.47 90.44 -117.87
CA PRO A 175 71.68 91.20 -118.44
C PRO A 175 71.80 92.74 -117.98
N PRO A 176 72.59 93.77 -118.50
CA PRO A 176 73.77 93.98 -119.42
C PRO A 176 74.99 94.87 -118.85
N ILE A 177 75.52 95.99 -119.48
CA ILE A 177 76.79 96.75 -119.09
C ILE A 177 76.73 98.34 -118.97
N PRO A 178 77.37 99.02 -117.97
CA PRO A 178 77.23 100.48 -117.61
C PRO A 178 78.56 101.31 -117.39
N PRO A 179 78.51 102.59 -116.93
CA PRO A 179 79.68 103.40 -116.44
C PRO A 179 80.40 102.88 -115.16
N ILE A 180 81.40 103.63 -114.64
CA ILE A 180 82.15 103.25 -113.42
C ILE A 180 81.22 103.21 -112.19
N ASP A 181 80.94 102.01 -111.71
CA ASP A 181 80.08 101.75 -110.55
C ASP A 181 80.63 102.28 -109.23
N ALA A 182 79.73 102.82 -108.41
CA ALA A 182 79.98 103.12 -107.02
C ALA A 182 80.37 101.84 -106.24
N ILE A 183 81.32 101.98 -105.31
CA ILE A 183 81.81 100.92 -104.45
C ILE A 183 80.72 100.58 -103.44
N LYS A 184 80.14 99.37 -103.57
CA LYS A 184 79.41 98.70 -102.50
C LYS A 184 80.31 97.61 -101.92
N ILE A 185 80.38 97.54 -100.59
CA ILE A 185 80.97 96.42 -99.85
C ILE A 185 79.84 95.94 -98.94
N GLU A 186 79.23 94.81 -99.30
CA GLU A 186 77.93 94.40 -98.73
C GLU A 186 78.02 93.94 -97.27
N ASP A 187 79.25 93.62 -96.82
CA ASP A 187 79.56 93.01 -95.52
C ASP A 187 80.27 93.97 -94.54
N ALA A 188 80.22 95.29 -94.79
CA ALA A 188 80.89 96.32 -93.98
C ALA A 188 80.00 96.84 -92.83
N THR A 189 79.87 96.07 -91.74
CA THR A 189 79.04 96.43 -90.57
C THR A 189 79.66 97.45 -89.61
N GLU A 190 80.80 98.07 -89.97
CA GLU A 190 81.62 98.87 -89.07
C GLU A 190 81.67 100.34 -89.55
N PRO A 191 81.27 101.33 -88.73
CA PRO A 191 80.90 102.67 -89.22
C PRO A 191 82.05 103.41 -89.91
N VAL A 192 83.28 103.27 -89.41
CA VAL A 192 84.48 103.89 -89.99
C VAL A 192 84.74 103.40 -91.43
N VAL A 193 84.42 102.13 -91.72
CA VAL A 193 84.54 101.56 -93.07
C VAL A 193 83.42 102.07 -93.98
N GLN A 194 82.20 102.26 -93.46
CA GLN A 194 81.08 102.82 -94.22
C GLN A 194 81.33 104.28 -94.64
N ASP A 195 81.83 105.13 -93.74
CA ASP A 195 82.15 106.53 -94.06
C ASP A 195 83.27 106.64 -95.12
N LEU A 196 84.28 105.77 -95.05
CA LEU A 196 85.33 105.68 -96.07
C LEU A 196 84.80 105.25 -97.45
N VAL A 197 83.88 104.28 -97.48
CA VAL A 197 83.19 103.87 -98.73
C VAL A 197 82.36 105.02 -99.30
N ARG A 198 81.62 105.74 -98.44
CA ARG A 198 80.80 106.90 -98.84
C ARG A 198 81.64 108.01 -99.46
N MET A 199 82.69 108.45 -98.76
CA MET A 199 83.57 109.53 -99.20
C MET A 199 84.28 109.21 -100.53
N LEU A 200 84.64 107.94 -100.75
CA LEU A 200 85.24 107.49 -102.01
C LEU A 200 84.20 107.42 -103.16
N ASN A 201 82.93 107.14 -102.86
CA ASN A 201 81.83 107.16 -103.83
C ASN A 201 81.43 108.58 -104.25
N ASP A 202 81.47 109.55 -103.34
CA ASP A 202 81.24 110.95 -103.67
C ASP A 202 82.30 111.45 -104.69
N ILE A 203 83.56 111.05 -104.50
CA ILE A 203 84.67 111.31 -105.46
C ILE A 203 84.43 110.63 -106.82
N ILE A 204 83.98 109.37 -106.84
CA ILE A 204 83.60 108.67 -108.10
C ILE A 204 82.49 109.43 -108.82
N THR A 205 81.51 109.95 -108.09
CA THR A 205 80.36 110.67 -108.64
C THR A 205 80.80 111.97 -109.34
N VAL A 206 81.70 112.74 -108.73
CA VAL A 206 82.28 113.96 -109.34
C VAL A 206 83.07 113.62 -110.61
N ILE A 207 83.91 112.57 -110.59
CA ILE A 207 84.73 112.16 -111.74
C ILE A 207 83.89 111.61 -112.91
N ASN A 208 82.78 110.94 -112.61
CA ASN A 208 81.81 110.51 -113.63
C ASN A 208 81.09 111.71 -114.25
N ALA A 209 80.70 112.72 -113.46
CA ALA A 209 80.04 113.94 -113.93
C ALA A 209 80.94 114.81 -114.83
N ASP A 210 82.20 115.00 -114.45
CA ASP A 210 83.20 115.78 -115.21
C ASP A 210 83.72 115.06 -116.48
N LYS A 211 83.16 113.88 -116.80
CA LYS A 211 83.55 113.00 -117.92
C LYS A 211 85.04 112.58 -117.93
N ALA A 212 85.77 112.82 -116.84
CA ALA A 212 87.18 112.50 -116.69
C ALA A 212 87.45 111.02 -116.31
N HIS A 213 86.41 110.18 -116.28
CA HIS A 213 86.45 108.78 -115.85
C HIS A 213 87.58 107.94 -116.48
N GLY A 214 87.89 108.15 -117.76
CA GLY A 214 88.99 107.46 -118.45
C GLY A 214 90.40 107.79 -117.93
N ARG A 215 90.60 108.93 -117.25
CA ARG A 215 91.91 109.38 -116.75
C ARG A 215 92.19 108.98 -115.30
N TYR A 216 91.15 108.80 -114.47
CA TYR A 216 91.27 108.54 -113.03
C TYR A 216 90.92 107.11 -112.59
N SER A 217 90.30 106.31 -113.46
CA SER A 217 89.90 104.92 -113.14
C SER A 217 90.99 104.06 -112.47
N PRO A 218 92.25 104.01 -112.96
CA PRO A 218 93.28 103.13 -112.37
C PRO A 218 93.59 103.44 -110.91
N THR A 219 93.56 104.72 -110.54
CA THR A 219 93.82 105.19 -109.17
C THR A 219 92.70 104.76 -108.22
N ILE A 220 91.45 104.83 -108.68
CA ILE A 220 90.28 104.43 -107.88
C ILE A 220 90.19 102.91 -107.76
N THR A 221 90.52 102.13 -108.80
CA THR A 221 90.63 100.66 -108.69
C THR A 221 91.69 100.26 -107.65
N LYS A 222 92.82 100.98 -107.57
CA LYS A 222 93.84 100.72 -106.54
C LYS A 222 93.34 101.05 -105.13
N ALA A 223 92.61 102.14 -104.94
CA ALA A 223 91.99 102.48 -103.65
C ALA A 223 90.94 101.44 -103.20
N LYS A 224 90.09 100.98 -104.13
CA LYS A 224 89.07 99.93 -103.89
C LYS A 224 89.69 98.62 -103.35
N ASN A 225 90.86 98.23 -103.88
CA ASN A 225 91.53 97.00 -103.50
C ASN A 225 92.19 97.05 -102.10
N GLU A 226 92.73 98.17 -101.65
CA GLU A 226 93.29 98.26 -100.29
C GLU A 226 92.18 98.33 -99.22
N LEU A 227 91.08 99.03 -99.49
CA LEU A 227 89.93 99.10 -98.58
C LEU A 227 89.31 97.70 -98.33
N SER A 228 89.23 96.87 -99.39
CA SER A 228 88.82 95.46 -99.31
C SER A 228 89.71 94.64 -98.35
N LYS A 229 91.04 94.80 -98.41
CA LYS A 229 91.97 94.06 -97.53
C LYS A 229 91.78 94.44 -96.06
N VAL A 230 91.53 95.71 -95.75
CA VAL A 230 91.33 96.16 -94.35
C VAL A 230 90.11 95.46 -93.73
N GLY A 231 88.96 95.47 -94.42
CA GLY A 231 87.76 94.78 -93.94
C GLY A 231 87.97 93.27 -93.71
N SER A 232 88.70 92.60 -94.60
CA SER A 232 89.00 91.17 -94.46
C SER A 232 89.80 90.82 -93.19
N LYS A 233 90.72 91.70 -92.75
CA LYS A 233 91.53 91.47 -91.55
C LYS A 233 90.74 91.64 -90.26
N ILE A 234 89.84 92.62 -90.19
CA ILE A 234 89.05 92.89 -88.98
C ILE A 234 88.08 91.73 -88.70
N LYS A 235 87.43 91.20 -89.75
CA LYS A 235 86.52 90.03 -89.64
C LYS A 235 87.23 88.81 -89.04
N ALA A 236 88.48 88.54 -89.43
CA ALA A 236 89.28 87.42 -88.93
C ALA A 236 89.77 87.60 -87.48
N ILE A 237 90.00 88.84 -87.03
CA ILE A 237 90.34 89.11 -85.62
C ILE A 237 89.12 88.83 -84.73
N LYS A 238 87.94 89.33 -85.11
CA LYS A 238 86.71 89.22 -84.31
C LYS A 238 86.35 87.77 -83.98
N SER A 239 86.31 86.87 -84.98
CA SER A 239 85.97 85.46 -84.75
C SER A 239 86.92 84.76 -83.77
N SER A 240 88.22 85.09 -83.81
CA SER A 240 89.24 84.52 -82.91
C SER A 240 89.12 84.97 -81.44
N VAL A 241 88.33 86.02 -81.17
CA VAL A 241 88.03 86.52 -79.82
C VAL A 241 86.73 85.90 -79.30
N GLU A 242 85.70 85.83 -80.14
CA GLU A 242 84.39 85.25 -79.78
C GLU A 242 84.52 83.76 -79.42
N GLU A 243 85.32 82.99 -80.16
CA GLU A 243 85.57 81.57 -79.91
C GLU A 243 86.28 81.31 -78.56
N LYS A 244 87.20 82.20 -78.15
CA LYS A 244 87.88 82.13 -76.85
C LYS A 244 86.97 82.53 -75.69
N ALA A 245 86.14 83.55 -75.87
CA ALA A 245 85.20 84.01 -74.86
C ALA A 245 84.13 82.94 -74.55
N ALA A 246 83.63 82.24 -75.58
CA ALA A 246 82.66 81.16 -75.41
C ALA A 246 83.19 80.00 -74.54
N ALA A 247 84.45 79.61 -74.73
CA ALA A 247 85.09 78.54 -73.97
C ALA A 247 85.27 78.88 -72.48
N GLU A 248 85.68 80.12 -72.14
CA GLU A 248 85.84 80.53 -70.74
C GLU A 248 84.50 80.64 -70.00
N VAL A 249 83.43 81.08 -70.70
CA VAL A 249 82.08 81.15 -70.13
C VAL A 249 81.55 79.74 -69.81
N GLN A 250 81.69 78.77 -70.71
CA GLN A 250 81.24 77.40 -70.44
C GLN A 250 81.93 76.76 -69.23
N ALA A 251 83.24 76.98 -69.06
CA ALA A 251 83.98 76.48 -67.89
C ALA A 251 83.42 77.03 -66.56
N LYS A 252 83.15 78.34 -66.50
CA LYS A 252 82.64 79.00 -65.27
C LYS A 252 81.19 78.66 -64.96
N VAL A 253 80.36 78.35 -65.96
CA VAL A 253 78.99 77.83 -65.73
C VAL A 253 79.05 76.44 -65.10
N ALA A 254 79.89 75.54 -65.61
CA ALA A 254 80.01 74.18 -65.08
C ALA A 254 80.49 74.13 -63.61
N ASP A 255 81.44 75.00 -63.22
CA ASP A 255 81.87 75.14 -61.82
C ASP A 255 80.75 75.70 -60.92
N PHE A 256 79.93 76.63 -61.43
CA PHE A 256 78.82 77.21 -60.68
C PHE A 256 77.68 76.20 -60.46
N ASP A 257 77.28 75.47 -61.50
CA ASP A 257 76.28 74.41 -61.40
C ASP A 257 76.71 73.31 -60.40
N LYS A 258 78.00 72.95 -60.40
CA LYS A 258 78.55 72.03 -59.41
C LYS A 258 78.41 72.56 -57.98
N ALA A 259 78.78 73.82 -57.73
CA ALA A 259 78.65 74.45 -56.42
C ALA A 259 77.19 74.60 -55.95
N ALA A 260 76.26 74.85 -56.88
CA ALA A 260 74.83 74.93 -56.59
C ALA A 260 74.24 73.58 -56.15
N ASN A 261 74.56 72.49 -56.88
CA ASN A 261 74.11 71.14 -56.52
C ASN A 261 74.71 70.66 -55.18
N ASP A 262 75.98 70.99 -54.91
CA ASP A 262 76.66 70.74 -53.64
C ASP A 262 75.99 71.44 -52.45
N LEU A 263 75.35 72.60 -52.67
CA LEU A 263 74.60 73.34 -51.65
C LEU A 263 73.21 72.76 -51.44
N ILE A 264 72.47 72.46 -52.51
CA ILE A 264 71.14 71.83 -52.46
C ILE A 264 71.21 70.51 -51.66
N THR A 265 72.17 69.65 -52.00
CA THR A 265 72.36 68.34 -51.34
C THR A 265 72.59 68.47 -49.83
N ARG A 266 73.25 69.55 -49.36
CA ARG A 266 73.44 69.82 -47.92
C ARG A 266 72.17 70.31 -47.23
N VAL A 267 71.38 71.15 -47.89
CA VAL A 267 70.12 71.67 -47.35
C VAL A 267 69.09 70.55 -47.26
N GLU A 268 68.95 69.73 -48.31
CA GLU A 268 68.08 68.55 -48.31
C GLU A 268 68.49 67.55 -47.21
N GLY A 269 69.80 67.26 -47.08
CA GLY A 269 70.32 66.41 -46.00
C GLY A 269 70.01 66.94 -44.60
N ALA A 270 70.08 68.25 -44.38
CA ALA A 270 69.71 68.89 -43.12
C ALA A 270 68.20 68.81 -42.84
N MET A 271 67.35 69.05 -43.85
CA MET A 271 65.88 68.95 -43.71
C MET A 271 65.44 67.51 -43.42
N VAL A 272 66.00 66.51 -44.10
CA VAL A 272 65.71 65.08 -43.85
C VAL A 272 66.15 64.67 -42.44
N ALA A 273 67.28 65.18 -41.94
CA ALA A 273 67.70 64.95 -40.56
C ALA A 273 66.73 65.57 -39.53
N GLN A 274 66.21 66.77 -39.82
CA GLN A 274 65.24 67.47 -38.96
C GLN A 274 63.86 66.80 -38.96
N GLU A 275 63.34 66.39 -40.12
CA GLU A 275 62.13 65.54 -40.19
C GLU A 275 62.33 64.22 -39.43
N GLY A 276 63.50 63.58 -39.58
CA GLY A 276 63.83 62.34 -38.88
C GLY A 276 63.92 62.50 -37.36
N ALA A 277 64.21 63.70 -36.84
CA ALA A 277 64.15 64.02 -35.43
C ALA A 277 62.69 64.21 -34.96
N TRP A 278 61.92 65.07 -35.65
CA TRP A 278 60.52 65.34 -35.30
C TRP A 278 59.63 64.10 -35.39
N ARG A 279 59.85 63.19 -36.35
CA ARG A 279 59.11 61.92 -36.41
C ARG A 279 59.35 61.05 -35.18
N LYS A 280 60.60 60.94 -34.70
CA LYS A 280 60.95 60.16 -33.49
C LYS A 280 60.34 60.77 -32.23
N GLU A 281 60.32 62.09 -32.14
CA GLU A 281 59.72 62.83 -31.02
C GLU A 281 58.19 62.67 -31.01
N PHE A 282 57.54 62.78 -32.17
CA PHE A 282 56.11 62.50 -32.34
C PHE A 282 55.74 61.05 -32.03
N GLU A 283 56.52 60.07 -32.51
CA GLU A 283 56.35 58.65 -32.18
C GLU A 283 56.51 58.39 -30.66
N HIS A 284 57.42 59.10 -30.00
CA HIS A 284 57.64 58.98 -28.55
C HIS A 284 56.45 59.53 -27.74
N GLU A 285 55.92 60.70 -28.09
CA GLU A 285 54.72 61.25 -27.43
C GLU A 285 53.46 60.43 -27.76
N MET A 286 53.26 60.00 -29.01
CA MET A 286 52.18 59.08 -29.37
C MET A 286 52.24 57.77 -28.57
N LYS A 287 53.45 57.26 -28.31
CA LYS A 287 53.66 56.09 -27.46
C LYS A 287 53.28 56.36 -26.00
N LYS A 288 53.73 57.47 -25.38
CA LYS A 288 53.32 57.87 -24.02
C LYS A 288 51.80 58.02 -23.90
N VAL A 289 51.18 58.70 -24.86
CA VAL A 289 49.72 58.89 -24.88
C VAL A 289 49.02 57.54 -24.94
N LYS A 290 49.42 56.64 -25.85
CA LYS A 290 48.87 55.29 -25.92
C LYS A 290 49.05 54.51 -24.61
N GLU A 291 50.26 54.51 -24.04
CA GLU A 291 50.55 53.81 -22.77
C GLU A 291 49.68 54.35 -21.61
N SER A 292 49.38 55.65 -21.59
CA SER A 292 48.46 56.24 -20.61
C SER A 292 46.99 55.82 -20.80
N TYR A 293 46.53 55.67 -22.04
CA TYR A 293 45.18 55.16 -22.34
C TYR A 293 45.08 53.65 -22.05
N ASP A 294 46.08 52.86 -22.42
CA ASP A 294 46.15 51.42 -22.14
C ASP A 294 46.18 51.15 -20.62
N ALA A 295 46.91 51.97 -19.85
CA ALA A 295 46.90 51.90 -18.38
C ALA A 295 45.53 52.27 -17.79
N ARG A 296 44.88 53.33 -18.29
CA ARG A 296 43.55 53.75 -17.84
C ARG A 296 42.47 52.72 -18.17
N ALA A 297 42.56 52.08 -19.34
CA ALA A 297 41.66 51.00 -19.75
C ALA A 297 41.80 49.75 -18.86
N LYS A 298 43.04 49.35 -18.53
CA LYS A 298 43.29 48.26 -17.57
C LYS A 298 42.70 48.54 -16.19
N LEU A 299 42.93 49.74 -15.65
CA LEU A 299 42.44 50.12 -14.31
C LEU A 299 40.91 50.14 -14.25
N LEU A 300 40.22 50.59 -15.30
CA LEU A 300 38.76 50.49 -15.41
C LEU A 300 38.28 49.04 -15.45
N LEU A 301 38.93 48.18 -16.24
CA LEU A 301 38.57 46.76 -16.39
C LEU A 301 38.86 45.93 -15.13
N GLU A 302 39.91 46.26 -14.37
CA GLU A 302 40.19 45.69 -13.05
C GLU A 302 39.13 46.11 -12.02
N ARG A 303 38.71 47.38 -12.03
CA ARG A 303 37.64 47.87 -11.14
C ARG A 303 36.27 47.27 -11.49
N GLU A 304 35.98 47.05 -12.76
CA GLU A 304 34.76 46.36 -13.20
C GLU A 304 34.77 44.88 -12.80
N LYS A 305 35.93 44.20 -12.87
CA LYS A 305 36.08 42.84 -12.34
C LYS A 305 35.82 42.79 -10.83
N GLN A 306 36.44 43.68 -10.05
CA GLN A 306 36.23 43.74 -8.60
C GLN A 306 34.75 43.94 -8.24
N LEU A 307 34.06 44.88 -8.91
CA LEU A 307 32.61 45.09 -8.71
C LEU A 307 31.76 43.86 -9.08
N ASN A 308 32.16 43.09 -10.09
CA ASN A 308 31.46 41.86 -10.47
C ASN A 308 31.79 40.68 -9.54
N GLU A 309 33.00 40.59 -9.00
CA GLU A 309 33.38 39.62 -7.95
C GLU A 309 32.66 39.91 -6.63
N GLU A 310 32.55 41.18 -6.22
CA GLU A 310 31.74 41.60 -5.05
C GLU A 310 30.25 41.27 -5.24
N ARG A 311 29.67 41.56 -6.42
CA ARG A 311 28.29 41.20 -6.76
C ARG A 311 28.06 39.69 -6.73
N LEU A 312 28.98 38.91 -7.30
CA LEU A 312 28.89 37.45 -7.31
C LEU A 312 28.99 36.88 -5.89
N ASN A 313 29.91 37.38 -5.06
CA ASN A 313 30.02 36.99 -3.66
C ASN A 313 28.76 37.33 -2.87
N ASN A 314 28.15 38.49 -3.09
CA ASN A 314 26.88 38.86 -2.44
C ASN A 314 25.73 37.93 -2.87
N GLN A 315 25.61 37.62 -4.17
CA GLN A 315 24.59 36.67 -4.67
C GLN A 315 24.80 35.26 -4.12
N LEU A 316 26.05 34.79 -4.01
CA LEU A 316 26.37 33.50 -3.39
C LEU A 316 26.08 33.50 -1.88
N LEU A 317 26.28 34.63 -1.19
CA LEU A 317 25.94 34.79 0.22
C LEU A 317 24.42 34.78 0.43
N GLU A 318 23.65 35.48 -0.41
CA GLU A 318 22.19 35.46 -0.39
C GLU A 318 21.64 34.04 -0.64
N GLN A 319 22.17 33.32 -1.63
CA GLN A 319 21.81 31.92 -1.89
C GLN A 319 22.19 31.00 -0.72
N ALA A 320 23.37 31.16 -0.12
CA ALA A 320 23.79 30.38 1.05
C ALA A 320 22.92 30.67 2.28
N LEU A 321 22.45 31.91 2.47
CA LEU A 321 21.53 32.29 3.54
C LEU A 321 20.11 31.77 3.29
N ALA A 322 19.64 31.74 2.03
CA ALA A 322 18.36 31.13 1.66
C ALA A 322 18.37 29.61 1.92
N LEU A 323 19.35 28.89 1.38
CA LEU A 323 19.53 27.44 1.59
C LEU A 323 19.69 27.10 3.08
N LYS A 324 20.38 27.95 3.86
CA LYS A 324 20.50 27.76 5.31
C LYS A 324 19.17 27.95 6.05
N LYS A 325 18.31 28.89 5.62
CA LYS A 325 16.96 29.04 6.18
C LYS A 325 16.09 27.82 5.85
N GLU A 326 16.07 27.40 4.58
CA GLU A 326 15.32 26.23 4.13
C GLU A 326 15.73 24.97 4.91
N PHE A 327 17.04 24.72 5.05
CA PHE A 327 17.56 23.59 5.82
C PHE A 327 17.18 23.65 7.32
N VAL A 328 17.19 24.84 7.94
CA VAL A 328 16.76 24.97 9.36
C VAL A 328 15.27 24.66 9.49
N THR A 329 14.41 25.21 8.64
CA THR A 329 12.97 24.93 8.66
C THR A 329 12.64 23.48 8.32
N GLU A 330 13.41 22.84 7.43
CA GLU A 330 13.30 21.41 7.15
C GLU A 330 13.68 20.57 8.38
N VAL A 331 14.79 20.88 9.05
CA VAL A 331 15.23 20.19 10.27
C VAL A 331 14.24 20.38 11.44
N GLU A 332 13.72 21.59 11.65
CA GLU A 332 12.71 21.87 12.67
C GLU A 332 11.45 21.02 12.44
N LYS A 333 10.91 21.03 11.21
CA LYS A 333 9.76 20.21 10.81
C LYS A 333 10.05 18.71 10.95
N HIS A 334 11.26 18.25 10.63
CA HIS A 334 11.66 16.85 10.80
C HIS A 334 11.70 16.45 12.28
N VAL A 335 12.25 17.31 13.15
CA VAL A 335 12.30 17.12 14.60
C VAL A 335 10.91 17.11 15.22
N GLU A 336 9.99 17.99 14.78
CA GLU A 336 8.59 17.98 15.22
C GLU A 336 7.87 16.69 14.80
N SER A 337 8.02 16.26 13.54
CA SER A 337 7.44 14.98 13.07
C SER A 337 7.98 13.75 13.83
N GLU A 338 9.25 13.78 14.24
CA GLU A 338 9.83 12.77 15.12
C GLU A 338 9.29 12.88 16.55
N ARG A 339 8.97 14.07 17.04
CA ARG A 339 8.40 14.30 18.38
C ARG A 339 6.98 13.78 18.46
N GLU A 340 6.12 14.14 17.50
CA GLU A 340 4.78 13.59 17.34
C GLU A 340 4.84 12.07 17.11
N GLY A 341 5.74 11.61 16.25
CA GLY A 341 5.96 10.19 15.98
C GLY A 341 6.50 9.38 17.17
N ARG A 342 7.09 10.03 18.18
CA ARG A 342 7.50 9.42 19.47
C ARG A 342 6.38 9.50 20.51
N LEU A 343 5.64 10.60 20.58
CA LEU A 343 4.47 10.74 21.46
C LEU A 343 3.36 9.74 21.06
N GLY A 344 2.98 9.69 19.78
CA GLY A 344 2.05 8.70 19.23
C GLY A 344 2.60 7.26 19.14
N LYS A 345 3.84 7.01 19.59
CA LYS A 345 4.36 5.67 19.93
C LYS A 345 4.19 5.37 21.41
N LEU A 346 4.39 6.35 22.30
CA LEU A 346 4.15 6.21 23.74
C LEU A 346 2.66 6.03 24.05
N GLU A 347 1.79 6.80 23.39
CA GLU A 347 0.34 6.67 23.45
C GLU A 347 -0.10 5.25 23.05
N LYS A 348 0.31 4.77 21.88
CA LYS A 348 0.07 3.39 21.43
C LYS A 348 0.67 2.31 22.34
N LEU A 349 1.72 2.62 23.10
CA LEU A 349 2.33 1.69 24.04
C LEU A 349 1.56 1.68 25.38
N SER A 350 0.98 2.82 25.77
CA SER A 350 0.00 2.91 26.86
C SER A 350 -1.30 2.20 26.50
N ASP A 351 -1.84 2.42 25.30
CA ASP A 351 -3.02 1.72 24.77
C ASP A 351 -2.76 0.21 24.72
N ALA A 352 -1.61 -0.20 24.18
CA ALA A 352 -1.25 -1.62 24.11
C ALA A 352 -1.06 -2.25 25.50
N VAL A 353 -0.60 -1.51 26.51
CA VAL A 353 -0.54 -2.00 27.91
C VAL A 353 -1.94 -2.09 28.52
N ALA A 354 -2.82 -1.10 28.31
CA ALA A 354 -4.20 -1.14 28.79
C ALA A 354 -5.01 -2.27 28.13
N ASP A 355 -4.81 -2.51 26.82
CA ASP A 355 -5.34 -3.68 26.12
C ASP A 355 -4.75 -4.99 26.68
N LEU A 356 -3.47 -5.03 27.07
CA LEU A 356 -2.84 -6.22 27.67
C LEU A 356 -3.37 -6.49 29.09
N GLU A 357 -3.60 -5.46 29.90
CA GLU A 357 -4.27 -5.59 31.21
C GLU A 357 -5.72 -6.05 31.06
N LYS A 358 -6.49 -5.43 30.15
CA LYS A 358 -7.88 -5.79 29.84
C LYS A 358 -8.02 -7.19 29.25
N LEU A 359 -7.07 -7.61 28.41
CA LEU A 359 -6.96 -8.99 27.98
C LEU A 359 -6.69 -9.85 29.22
N THR A 360 -5.64 -9.59 29.99
CA THR A 360 -5.22 -10.45 31.11
C THR A 360 -6.32 -10.67 32.15
N THR A 361 -7.15 -9.67 32.44
CA THR A 361 -8.33 -9.85 33.29
C THR A 361 -9.39 -10.75 32.64
N GLY A 362 -9.70 -10.56 31.36
CA GLY A 362 -10.59 -11.47 30.61
C GLY A 362 -10.04 -12.89 30.42
N TRP A 363 -8.71 -13.06 30.35
CA TRP A 363 -8.06 -14.38 30.33
C TRP A 363 -8.30 -15.14 31.63
N ASN A 364 -8.23 -14.47 32.78
CA ASN A 364 -8.53 -15.09 34.07
C ASN A 364 -10.03 -15.45 34.17
N GLU A 365 -10.93 -14.56 33.73
CA GLU A 365 -12.38 -14.78 33.72
C GLU A 365 -12.77 -16.01 32.86
N VAL A 366 -12.22 -16.13 31.65
CA VAL A 366 -12.42 -17.29 30.77
C VAL A 366 -11.87 -18.59 31.37
N VAL A 367 -10.72 -18.55 32.06
CA VAL A 367 -10.12 -19.72 32.71
C VAL A 367 -10.93 -20.16 33.93
N ASP A 368 -11.39 -19.22 34.77
CA ASP A 368 -12.23 -19.52 35.93
C ASP A 368 -13.61 -20.09 35.51
N THR A 369 -14.24 -19.53 34.46
CA THR A 369 -15.51 -20.06 33.94
C THR A 369 -15.33 -21.44 33.31
N ASN A 370 -14.23 -21.68 32.59
CA ASN A 370 -13.91 -23.02 32.09
C ASN A 370 -13.73 -24.03 33.23
N LEU A 371 -12.96 -23.66 34.27
CA LEU A 371 -12.67 -24.53 35.41
C LEU A 371 -13.95 -24.91 36.16
N ARG A 372 -14.87 -23.96 36.38
CA ARG A 372 -16.22 -24.23 36.91
C ARG A 372 -16.99 -25.21 36.03
N THR A 373 -16.94 -25.04 34.71
CA THR A 373 -17.64 -25.90 33.75
C THR A 373 -17.07 -27.33 33.71
N GLN A 374 -15.74 -27.50 33.82
CA GLN A 374 -15.12 -28.82 34.00
C GLN A 374 -15.52 -29.46 35.33
N GLN A 375 -15.50 -28.70 36.43
CA GLN A 375 -15.95 -29.17 37.75
C GLN A 375 -17.43 -29.58 37.73
N LEU A 376 -18.28 -28.84 37.02
CA LEU A 376 -19.71 -29.14 36.84
C LEU A 376 -19.90 -30.48 36.11
N HIS A 377 -19.12 -30.75 35.07
CA HIS A 377 -19.11 -32.05 34.40
C HIS A 377 -18.70 -33.19 35.33
N VAL A 378 -17.58 -33.05 36.04
CA VAL A 378 -17.11 -34.06 37.01
C VAL A 378 -18.14 -34.29 38.12
N ALA A 379 -18.84 -33.25 38.57
CA ALA A 379 -19.90 -33.36 39.57
C ALA A 379 -21.15 -34.08 39.04
N VAL A 380 -21.60 -33.82 37.81
CA VAL A 380 -22.70 -34.58 37.17
C VAL A 380 -22.31 -36.06 37.03
N ASP A 381 -21.12 -36.35 36.52
CA ASP A 381 -20.68 -37.72 36.29
C ASP A 381 -20.45 -38.48 37.61
N ALA A 382 -20.05 -37.79 38.69
CA ALA A 382 -20.02 -38.36 40.03
C ALA A 382 -21.43 -38.75 40.54
N VAL A 383 -22.47 -37.97 40.24
CA VAL A 383 -23.87 -38.35 40.55
C VAL A 383 -24.29 -39.55 39.70
N ARG A 384 -24.04 -39.54 38.37
CA ARG A 384 -24.37 -40.69 37.49
C ARG A 384 -23.68 -41.98 37.95
N ALA A 385 -22.38 -41.93 38.21
CA ALA A 385 -21.61 -43.07 38.70
C ALA A 385 -22.13 -43.59 40.05
N THR A 386 -22.64 -42.71 40.92
CA THR A 386 -23.28 -43.08 42.20
C THR A 386 -24.64 -43.75 42.00
N LEU A 387 -25.41 -43.37 40.97
CA LEU A 387 -26.69 -44.01 40.63
C LEU A 387 -26.51 -45.38 39.96
N GLU A 388 -25.50 -45.52 39.10
CA GLU A 388 -25.26 -46.74 38.32
C GLU A 388 -24.56 -47.83 39.14
N ASN A 389 -23.44 -47.51 39.81
CA ASN A 389 -22.57 -48.50 40.46
C ASN A 389 -23.04 -48.95 41.86
N ALA A 390 -24.11 -48.36 42.39
CA ALA A 390 -24.55 -48.64 43.75
C ALA A 390 -25.36 -49.95 43.85
N THR A 391 -24.78 -50.95 44.52
CA THR A 391 -25.43 -52.25 44.84
C THR A 391 -26.65 -52.13 45.76
N SER A 392 -26.88 -50.96 46.36
CA SER A 392 -28.08 -50.59 47.13
C SER A 392 -28.38 -49.11 46.90
N PRO A 393 -29.64 -48.64 46.95
CA PRO A 393 -29.94 -47.22 47.01
C PRO A 393 -29.13 -46.53 48.13
N ARG A 394 -28.48 -45.40 47.81
CA ARG A 394 -27.68 -44.60 48.74
C ARG A 394 -27.96 -43.10 48.55
N PRO A 395 -27.98 -42.30 49.63
CA PRO A 395 -28.13 -40.85 49.51
C PRO A 395 -26.96 -40.24 48.73
N PHE A 396 -27.26 -39.27 47.86
CA PHE A 396 -26.28 -38.52 47.04
C PHE A 396 -26.33 -37.01 47.33
N THR A 397 -26.53 -36.67 48.61
CA THR A 397 -26.67 -35.29 49.09
C THR A 397 -25.40 -34.46 48.98
N ARG A 398 -24.21 -35.06 49.06
CA ARG A 398 -22.94 -34.33 49.03
C ARG A 398 -22.59 -33.90 47.61
N GLU A 399 -22.83 -34.81 46.69
CA GLU A 399 -22.64 -34.72 45.26
C GLU A 399 -23.58 -33.64 44.70
N LEU A 400 -24.85 -33.63 45.14
CA LEU A 400 -25.82 -32.59 44.79
C LEU A 400 -25.49 -31.22 45.41
N VAL A 401 -24.91 -31.17 46.61
CA VAL A 401 -24.45 -29.90 47.22
C VAL A 401 -23.25 -29.33 46.46
N ALA A 402 -22.24 -30.15 46.14
CA ALA A 402 -21.10 -29.72 45.32
C ALA A 402 -21.56 -29.22 43.95
N LEU A 403 -22.48 -29.94 43.28
CA LEU A 403 -23.11 -29.52 42.03
C LEU A 403 -23.74 -28.13 42.13
N LYS A 404 -24.43 -27.84 43.25
CA LYS A 404 -25.06 -26.54 43.52
C LYS A 404 -24.06 -25.43 43.85
N GLU A 405 -22.97 -25.74 44.56
CA GLU A 405 -21.90 -24.78 44.88
C GLU A 405 -21.14 -24.36 43.61
N ILE A 406 -20.85 -25.30 42.70
CA ILE A 406 -20.19 -25.03 41.42
C ILE A 406 -21.07 -24.18 40.50
N ALA A 407 -22.37 -24.48 40.45
CA ALA A 407 -23.35 -23.83 39.59
C ALA A 407 -24.18 -22.73 40.30
N ALA A 408 -23.62 -22.10 41.35
CA ALA A 408 -24.36 -21.13 42.17
C ALA A 408 -24.96 -19.95 41.36
N ASP A 409 -24.26 -19.52 40.31
CA ASP A 409 -24.64 -18.39 39.44
C ASP A 409 -25.54 -18.79 38.25
N ASP A 410 -25.79 -20.09 38.01
CA ASP A 410 -26.53 -20.60 36.85
C ASP A 410 -28.02 -20.81 37.16
N PRO A 411 -28.95 -20.09 36.48
CA PRO A 411 -30.38 -20.20 36.75
C PRO A 411 -31.02 -21.49 36.21
N VAL A 412 -30.47 -22.07 35.13
CA VAL A 412 -31.00 -23.30 34.50
C VAL A 412 -30.62 -24.51 35.35
N VAL A 413 -29.36 -24.58 35.78
CA VAL A 413 -28.88 -25.64 36.67
C VAL A 413 -29.53 -25.55 38.05
N ASN A 414 -29.69 -24.35 38.63
CA ASN A 414 -30.44 -24.20 39.88
C ASN A 414 -31.91 -24.63 39.74
N ALA A 415 -32.58 -24.33 38.62
CA ALA A 415 -33.94 -24.78 38.37
C ALA A 415 -34.02 -26.32 38.22
N ALA A 416 -33.08 -26.94 37.50
CA ALA A 416 -32.99 -28.38 37.37
C ALA A 416 -32.74 -29.08 38.72
N ILE A 417 -31.83 -28.57 39.55
CA ILE A 417 -31.59 -29.07 40.92
C ILE A 417 -32.86 -28.92 41.78
N ALA A 418 -33.56 -27.79 41.68
CA ALA A 418 -34.78 -27.53 42.43
C ALA A 418 -35.98 -28.41 42.00
N SER A 419 -35.96 -28.96 40.79
CA SER A 419 -36.98 -29.91 40.32
C SER A 419 -36.86 -31.30 40.96
N ILE A 420 -35.68 -31.66 41.49
CA ILE A 420 -35.43 -33.00 42.03
C ILE A 420 -36.17 -33.19 43.36
N ASN A 421 -36.99 -34.24 43.42
CA ASN A 421 -37.72 -34.63 44.62
C ASN A 421 -36.78 -34.88 45.82
N PRO A 422 -36.94 -34.18 46.96
CA PRO A 422 -36.04 -34.35 48.11
C PRO A 422 -35.93 -35.77 48.66
N SER A 423 -36.95 -36.61 48.48
CA SER A 423 -36.89 -38.01 48.89
C SER A 423 -35.97 -38.88 48.03
N ALA A 424 -35.63 -38.46 46.80
CA ALA A 424 -34.72 -39.18 45.92
C ALA A 424 -33.27 -39.06 46.41
N TYR A 425 -32.74 -37.84 46.55
CA TYR A 425 -31.35 -37.66 46.99
C TYR A 425 -31.12 -37.98 48.48
N GLN A 426 -32.15 -37.91 49.33
CA GLN A 426 -32.04 -38.28 50.75
C GLN A 426 -32.08 -39.79 51.04
N ARG A 427 -32.67 -40.60 50.16
CA ARG A 427 -32.78 -42.07 50.34
C ARG A 427 -31.95 -42.87 49.33
N GLY A 428 -31.56 -42.23 48.23
CA GLY A 428 -31.08 -42.90 47.03
C GLY A 428 -32.20 -43.36 46.12
N LEU A 429 -31.83 -43.66 44.89
CA LEU A 429 -32.69 -44.25 43.87
C LEU A 429 -32.36 -45.73 43.67
N ALA A 430 -33.29 -46.46 43.08
CA ALA A 430 -33.04 -47.82 42.61
C ALA A 430 -32.39 -47.76 41.22
N ASN A 431 -31.31 -48.53 41.01
CA ASN A 431 -30.70 -48.65 39.69
C ASN A 431 -31.53 -49.57 38.75
N ALA A 432 -31.19 -49.61 37.47
CA ALA A 432 -31.95 -50.36 36.47
C ALA A 432 -32.14 -51.85 36.84
N ALA A 433 -31.10 -52.52 37.36
CA ALA A 433 -31.19 -53.92 37.79
C ALA A 433 -32.15 -54.10 38.99
N GLN A 434 -32.11 -53.20 39.98
CA GLN A 434 -33.02 -53.21 41.14
C GLN A 434 -34.47 -52.94 40.71
N LEU A 435 -34.68 -52.03 39.74
CA LEU A 435 -36.00 -51.75 39.16
C LEU A 435 -36.55 -52.96 38.37
N ILE A 436 -35.68 -53.70 37.66
CA ILE A 436 -36.03 -54.96 36.96
C ILE A 436 -36.42 -56.07 37.96
N ASP A 437 -35.62 -56.32 39.00
CA ASP A 437 -35.95 -57.36 39.98
C ASP A 437 -37.20 -57.03 40.80
N ARG A 438 -37.39 -55.75 41.14
CA ARG A 438 -38.63 -55.29 41.79
C ARG A 438 -39.83 -55.34 40.84
N PHE A 439 -39.63 -55.08 39.54
CA PHE A 439 -40.66 -55.31 38.52
C PHE A 439 -41.06 -56.79 38.45
N ARG A 440 -40.11 -57.74 38.47
CA ARG A 440 -40.41 -59.19 38.46
C ARG A 440 -41.34 -59.59 39.61
N ILE A 441 -41.14 -59.02 40.81
CA ILE A 441 -42.02 -59.22 41.96
C ILE A 441 -43.41 -58.60 41.70
N VAL A 442 -43.46 -57.32 41.32
CA VAL A 442 -44.72 -56.58 41.07
C VAL A 442 -45.55 -57.24 39.96
N ALA A 443 -44.91 -57.65 38.85
CA ALA A 443 -45.53 -58.38 37.75
C ALA A 443 -46.13 -59.73 38.18
N SER A 444 -45.59 -60.37 39.22
CA SER A 444 -46.16 -61.60 39.76
C SER A 444 -47.45 -61.35 40.57
N GLU A 445 -47.53 -60.24 41.31
CA GLU A 445 -48.73 -59.86 42.08
C GLU A 445 -49.81 -59.21 41.19
N VAL A 446 -49.41 -58.34 40.26
CA VAL A 446 -50.29 -57.73 39.25
C VAL A 446 -50.97 -58.81 38.39
N ARG A 447 -50.25 -59.86 38.00
CA ARG A 447 -50.80 -61.01 37.26
C ARG A 447 -51.85 -61.78 38.08
N LYS A 448 -51.68 -61.94 39.40
CA LYS A 448 -52.74 -62.50 40.28
C LYS A 448 -53.94 -61.56 40.36
N ALA A 449 -53.72 -60.27 40.57
CA ALA A 449 -54.77 -59.28 40.75
C ALA A 449 -55.61 -59.04 39.49
N SER A 450 -55.05 -59.27 38.30
CA SER A 450 -55.78 -59.22 37.02
C SER A 450 -56.91 -60.26 36.88
N LEU A 451 -56.97 -61.22 37.80
CA LEU A 451 -57.96 -62.31 37.85
C LEU A 451 -59.05 -62.05 38.91
N LEU A 452 -59.14 -60.82 39.42
CA LEU A 452 -60.16 -60.37 40.39
C LEU A 452 -61.17 -59.42 39.72
N PRO A 453 -62.48 -59.56 39.97
CA PRO A 453 -63.44 -58.52 39.64
C PRO A 453 -63.19 -57.27 40.51
N ASP A 454 -63.57 -56.08 40.05
CA ASP A 454 -63.22 -54.83 40.73
C ASP A 454 -63.79 -54.73 42.17
N GLU A 455 -64.97 -55.31 42.44
CA GLU A 455 -65.58 -55.42 43.78
C GLU A 455 -65.23 -56.74 44.51
N ALA A 456 -64.02 -57.28 44.32
CA ALA A 456 -63.57 -58.53 44.94
C ALA A 456 -63.52 -58.52 46.48
N GLY A 457 -64.47 -59.21 47.12
CA GLY A 457 -64.39 -59.58 48.54
C GLY A 457 -63.34 -60.67 48.83
N VAL A 458 -62.96 -60.84 50.10
CA VAL A 458 -61.80 -61.66 50.56
C VAL A 458 -61.72 -63.07 49.96
N ALA A 459 -62.85 -63.76 49.76
CA ALA A 459 -62.89 -65.10 49.17
C ALA A 459 -62.30 -65.16 47.74
N SER A 460 -62.41 -64.07 46.97
CA SER A 460 -61.96 -63.97 45.57
C SER A 460 -60.43 -64.09 45.42
N HIS A 461 -59.66 -63.71 46.44
CA HIS A 461 -58.21 -63.82 46.40
C HIS A 461 -57.72 -65.29 46.33
N ALA A 462 -58.47 -66.24 46.90
CA ALA A 462 -58.12 -67.65 46.86
C ALA A 462 -58.25 -68.25 45.44
N SER A 463 -59.31 -67.87 44.71
CA SER A 463 -59.51 -68.29 43.31
C SER A 463 -58.52 -67.63 42.36
N SER A 464 -58.23 -66.34 42.54
CA SER A 464 -57.18 -65.61 41.79
C SER A 464 -55.81 -66.29 41.90
N TYR A 465 -55.40 -66.70 43.11
CA TYR A 465 -54.13 -67.38 43.33
C TYR A 465 -54.02 -68.71 42.54
N LEU A 466 -55.10 -69.51 42.51
CA LEU A 466 -55.14 -70.75 41.73
C LEU A 466 -55.10 -70.49 40.22
N LEU A 467 -55.93 -69.58 39.71
CA LEU A 467 -56.00 -69.24 38.29
C LEU A 467 -54.67 -68.68 37.76
N SER A 468 -53.91 -67.94 38.58
CA SER A 468 -52.62 -67.37 38.20
C SER A 468 -51.56 -68.42 37.80
N LYS A 469 -51.70 -69.67 38.23
CA LYS A 469 -50.81 -70.78 37.86
C LYS A 469 -51.17 -71.47 36.54
N VAL A 470 -52.32 -71.12 35.94
CA VAL A 470 -52.83 -71.70 34.69
C VAL A 470 -52.79 -70.68 33.52
N MET A 471 -52.49 -69.41 33.82
CA MET A 471 -52.29 -68.36 32.82
C MET A 471 -51.07 -68.65 31.92
N PHE A 472 -51.29 -68.62 30.61
CA PHE A 472 -50.20 -68.67 29.63
C PHE A 472 -49.45 -67.33 29.58
N LYS A 473 -48.13 -67.37 29.74
CA LYS A 473 -47.28 -66.20 29.53
C LYS A 473 -47.13 -65.92 28.03
N LYS A 474 -47.28 -64.65 27.64
CA LYS A 474 -46.89 -64.17 26.30
C LYS A 474 -45.36 -63.96 26.26
N GLN A 475 -44.80 -63.78 25.06
CA GLN A 475 -43.37 -63.51 24.84
C GLN A 475 -43.19 -62.44 23.76
N GLY A 476 -42.14 -61.62 23.89
CA GLY A 476 -41.83 -60.52 22.97
C GLY A 476 -42.82 -59.35 23.05
N LEU A 477 -42.88 -58.54 21.99
CA LEU A 477 -43.83 -57.43 21.85
C LEU A 477 -45.25 -57.97 21.66
N ALA A 478 -45.89 -58.32 22.78
CA ALA A 478 -47.21 -58.91 22.83
C ALA A 478 -48.31 -57.91 22.41
N ASP A 479 -49.12 -58.28 21.43
CA ASP A 479 -50.31 -57.54 21.02
C ASP A 479 -51.44 -57.65 22.07
N GLY A 480 -52.08 -56.51 22.32
CA GLY A 480 -53.25 -56.37 23.19
C GLY A 480 -53.08 -55.39 24.36
N ASN A 481 -54.20 -54.95 24.92
CA ASN A 481 -54.26 -54.09 26.11
C ASN A 481 -54.59 -54.87 27.40
N ASP A 482 -54.54 -56.20 27.34
CA ASP A 482 -54.62 -57.08 28.50
C ASP A 482 -53.37 -56.97 29.38
N VAL A 483 -53.52 -57.28 30.66
CA VAL A 483 -52.45 -57.12 31.67
C VAL A 483 -51.22 -57.98 31.32
N GLU A 484 -51.38 -59.16 30.73
CA GLU A 484 -50.25 -60.01 30.34
C GLU A 484 -49.45 -59.37 29.19
N SER A 485 -50.10 -58.78 28.19
CA SER A 485 -49.43 -58.03 27.12
C SER A 485 -48.65 -56.83 27.66
N ILE A 486 -49.27 -56.02 28.53
CA ILE A 486 -48.63 -54.86 29.15
C ILE A 486 -47.41 -55.29 29.97
N LEU A 487 -47.54 -56.33 30.80
CA LEU A 487 -46.40 -56.87 31.57
C LEU A 487 -45.29 -57.41 30.67
N THR A 488 -45.63 -58.06 29.56
CA THR A 488 -44.63 -58.62 28.63
C THR A 488 -43.88 -57.51 27.88
N ARG A 489 -44.58 -56.52 27.32
CA ARG A 489 -43.95 -55.35 26.69
C ARG A 489 -43.11 -54.57 27.68
N THR A 490 -43.61 -54.36 28.90
CA THR A 490 -42.83 -53.72 29.98
C THR A 490 -41.54 -54.49 30.27
N GLN A 491 -41.58 -55.82 30.37
CA GLN A 491 -40.38 -56.62 30.61
C GLN A 491 -39.36 -56.45 29.47
N THR A 492 -39.82 -56.55 28.21
CA THR A 492 -38.96 -56.36 27.03
C THR A 492 -38.31 -54.97 27.03
N LEU A 493 -39.10 -53.90 27.24
CA LEU A 493 -38.60 -52.53 27.28
C LEU A 493 -37.60 -52.29 28.44
N LEU A 494 -37.78 -52.95 29.59
CA LEU A 494 -36.81 -52.91 30.69
C LEU A 494 -35.52 -53.67 30.37
N GLU A 495 -35.62 -54.81 29.68
CA GLU A 495 -34.46 -55.60 29.23
C GLU A 495 -33.70 -54.89 28.08
N GLU A 496 -34.39 -54.05 27.30
CA GLU A 496 -33.82 -53.07 26.35
C GLU A 496 -33.29 -51.77 27.01
N GLY A 497 -33.51 -51.59 28.32
CA GLY A 497 -33.08 -50.41 29.09
C GLY A 497 -34.00 -49.17 28.99
N ASN A 498 -35.10 -49.24 28.25
CA ASN A 498 -36.04 -48.14 28.02
C ASN A 498 -37.04 -47.97 29.19
N LEU A 499 -36.54 -47.43 30.30
CA LEU A 499 -37.29 -47.19 31.54
C LEU A 499 -38.54 -46.31 31.36
N ASP A 500 -38.50 -45.30 30.49
CA ASP A 500 -39.66 -44.42 30.26
C ASP A 500 -40.78 -45.13 29.50
N ALA A 501 -40.48 -45.83 28.40
CA ALA A 501 -41.50 -46.60 27.68
C ALA A 501 -42.12 -47.69 28.59
N ALA A 502 -41.30 -48.37 29.40
CA ALA A 502 -41.78 -49.31 30.41
C ALA A 502 -42.69 -48.66 31.46
N ALA A 503 -42.40 -47.42 31.89
CA ALA A 503 -43.27 -46.66 32.80
C ALA A 503 -44.60 -46.26 32.15
N ARG A 504 -44.60 -45.90 30.85
CA ARG A 504 -45.81 -45.58 30.08
C ARG A 504 -46.75 -46.79 29.98
N GLU A 505 -46.21 -47.95 29.63
CA GLU A 505 -46.96 -49.22 29.55
C GLU A 505 -47.64 -49.56 30.89
N MET A 506 -46.86 -49.61 31.97
CA MET A 506 -47.39 -49.93 33.31
C MET A 506 -48.41 -48.89 33.82
N ASN A 507 -48.29 -47.62 33.41
CA ASN A 507 -49.27 -46.59 33.73
C ASN A 507 -50.62 -46.80 33.01
N GLY A 508 -50.66 -47.60 31.94
CA GLY A 508 -51.87 -48.03 31.23
C GLY A 508 -52.73 -49.05 31.99
N LEU A 509 -52.18 -49.74 32.99
CA LEU A 509 -52.92 -50.68 33.85
C LEU A 509 -54.11 -50.01 34.55
N GLN A 510 -55.17 -50.76 34.81
CA GLN A 510 -56.39 -50.30 35.50
C GLN A 510 -56.71 -51.17 36.73
N GLY A 511 -57.73 -50.78 37.52
CA GLY A 511 -58.19 -51.53 38.69
C GLY A 511 -57.06 -51.87 39.68
N TRP A 512 -57.16 -53.06 40.29
CA TRP A 512 -56.17 -53.56 41.27
C TRP A 512 -54.75 -53.69 40.71
N ALA A 513 -54.60 -53.98 39.40
CA ALA A 513 -53.29 -54.01 38.73
C ALA A 513 -52.58 -52.65 38.81
N LYS A 514 -53.32 -51.55 38.59
CA LYS A 514 -52.79 -50.18 38.74
C LYS A 514 -52.35 -49.91 40.18
N THR A 515 -53.19 -50.24 41.15
CA THR A 515 -52.92 -50.03 42.59
C THR A 515 -51.65 -50.73 43.05
N LEU A 516 -51.41 -51.98 42.62
CA LEU A 516 -50.19 -52.73 42.96
C LEU A 516 -48.94 -52.22 42.23
N SER A 517 -49.09 -51.72 40.99
CA SER A 517 -47.97 -51.14 40.24
C SER A 517 -47.51 -49.76 40.75
N ARG A 518 -48.38 -49.04 41.46
CA ARG A 518 -48.22 -47.62 41.84
C ARG A 518 -46.88 -47.32 42.50
N ASP A 519 -46.44 -48.16 43.43
CA ASP A 519 -45.25 -47.90 44.26
C ASP A 519 -43.94 -48.22 43.54
N TRP A 520 -43.99 -49.01 42.46
CA TRP A 520 -42.88 -49.20 41.51
C TRP A 520 -42.88 -48.07 40.47
N LEU A 521 -44.03 -47.69 39.92
CA LEU A 521 -44.18 -46.53 39.04
C LEU A 521 -43.67 -45.24 39.70
N GLY A 522 -43.94 -45.05 40.99
CA GLY A 522 -43.45 -43.91 41.78
C GLY A 522 -41.95 -43.94 42.10
N GLU A 523 -41.27 -45.06 41.85
CA GLU A 523 -39.81 -45.21 42.01
C GLU A 523 -39.10 -45.03 40.66
N VAL A 524 -39.64 -45.61 39.59
CA VAL A 524 -39.21 -45.36 38.21
C VAL A 524 -39.33 -43.88 37.86
N ARG A 525 -40.45 -43.22 38.20
CA ARG A 525 -40.63 -41.77 37.97
C ARG A 525 -39.55 -40.92 38.65
N LYS A 526 -39.22 -41.18 39.91
CA LYS A 526 -38.13 -40.45 40.60
C LYS A 526 -36.76 -40.68 39.99
N THR A 527 -36.56 -41.86 39.39
CA THR A 527 -35.33 -42.18 38.66
C THR A 527 -35.25 -41.39 37.36
N LEU A 528 -36.35 -41.32 36.61
CA LEU A 528 -36.49 -40.50 35.40
C LEU A 528 -36.41 -39.00 35.70
N GLU A 529 -37.04 -38.51 36.78
CA GLU A 529 -36.95 -37.11 37.26
C GLU A 529 -35.48 -36.69 37.48
N VAL A 530 -34.69 -37.54 38.14
CA VAL A 530 -33.27 -37.27 38.39
C VAL A 530 -32.41 -37.42 37.14
N GLN A 531 -32.67 -38.43 36.30
CA GLN A 531 -31.98 -38.59 35.02
C GLN A 531 -32.20 -37.36 34.13
N GLN A 532 -33.45 -36.92 33.95
CA GLN A 532 -33.81 -35.74 33.18
C GLN A 532 -33.16 -34.47 33.74
N ALA A 533 -33.15 -34.27 35.07
CA ALA A 533 -32.46 -33.14 35.69
C ALA A 533 -30.94 -33.18 35.42
N LEU A 534 -30.29 -34.34 35.55
CA LEU A 534 -28.86 -34.51 35.26
C LEU A 534 -28.53 -34.39 33.76
N ASP A 535 -29.47 -34.70 32.87
CA ASP A 535 -29.33 -34.50 31.42
C ASP A 535 -29.44 -33.02 31.05
N VAL A 536 -30.36 -32.26 31.67
CA VAL A 536 -30.44 -30.80 31.52
C VAL A 536 -29.15 -30.14 32.00
N ILE A 537 -28.66 -30.50 33.20
CA ILE A 537 -27.43 -29.93 33.79
C ILE A 537 -26.20 -30.30 32.95
N ALA A 538 -26.10 -31.54 32.47
CA ALA A 538 -25.05 -31.95 31.54
C ALA A 538 -25.09 -31.21 30.20
N THR A 539 -26.28 -30.78 29.77
CA THR A 539 -26.47 -30.07 28.50
C THR A 539 -26.07 -28.60 28.63
N GLU A 540 -26.51 -27.90 29.69
CA GLU A 540 -26.07 -26.51 29.91
C GLU A 540 -24.55 -26.42 30.16
N ALA A 541 -23.96 -27.38 30.88
CA ALA A 541 -22.51 -27.47 31.04
C ALA A 541 -21.77 -27.59 29.68
N ARG A 542 -22.26 -28.42 28.75
CA ARG A 542 -21.70 -28.54 27.39
C ARG A 542 -21.86 -27.26 26.59
N LEU A 543 -23.05 -26.66 26.64
CA LEU A 543 -23.35 -25.40 25.96
C LEU A 543 -22.44 -24.28 26.49
N GLN A 544 -22.23 -24.18 27.81
CA GLN A 544 -21.34 -23.19 28.39
C GLN A 544 -19.87 -23.46 28.02
N SER A 545 -19.41 -24.72 28.02
CA SER A 545 -18.04 -25.05 27.60
C SER A 545 -17.79 -24.71 26.12
N LEU A 546 -18.78 -24.89 25.24
CA LEU A 546 -18.72 -24.44 23.86
C LEU A 546 -18.71 -22.90 23.75
N LYS A 547 -19.61 -22.22 24.48
CA LYS A 547 -19.67 -20.74 24.55
C LYS A 547 -18.29 -20.18 24.92
N ASP A 548 -17.71 -20.67 26.02
CA ASP A 548 -16.39 -20.29 26.51
C ASP A 548 -15.30 -20.56 25.46
N ALA A 549 -15.31 -21.72 24.79
CA ALA A 549 -14.34 -22.07 23.75
C ALA A 549 -14.43 -21.12 22.53
N VAL A 550 -15.63 -20.72 22.11
CA VAL A 550 -15.83 -19.81 20.98
C VAL A 550 -15.41 -18.38 21.34
N ASP A 551 -15.70 -17.91 22.55
CA ASP A 551 -15.29 -16.57 22.99
C ASP A 551 -13.78 -16.49 23.26
N ALA A 552 -13.20 -17.52 23.86
CA ALA A 552 -11.75 -17.72 23.98
C ALA A 552 -11.07 -17.70 22.60
N LEU A 553 -11.62 -18.42 21.62
CA LEU A 553 -11.15 -18.40 20.23
C LEU A 553 -11.25 -17.01 19.59
N ASN A 554 -12.32 -16.25 19.89
CA ASN A 554 -12.53 -14.90 19.37
C ASN A 554 -11.50 -13.89 19.89
N THR A 555 -10.87 -14.12 21.05
CA THR A 555 -9.70 -13.34 21.50
C THR A 555 -8.48 -13.49 20.60
N LEU A 556 -8.36 -14.62 19.86
CA LEU A 556 -7.24 -14.91 18.95
C LEU A 556 -7.41 -14.26 17.56
N GLN A 557 -8.48 -13.49 17.33
CA GLN A 557 -8.64 -12.71 16.11
C GLN A 557 -7.69 -11.49 16.11
N THR A 558 -7.07 -11.19 14.97
CA THR A 558 -6.24 -9.99 14.84
C THR A 558 -7.13 -8.75 14.67
N PRO A 559 -7.07 -7.72 15.54
CA PRO A 559 -7.93 -6.55 15.42
C PRO A 559 -7.70 -5.74 14.13
N PHE A 560 -8.75 -5.10 13.62
CA PHE A 560 -8.71 -4.27 12.41
C PHE A 560 -7.55 -3.28 12.36
N ALA A 561 -7.29 -2.55 13.45
CA ALA A 561 -6.19 -1.59 13.55
C ALA A 561 -4.81 -2.24 13.35
N VAL A 562 -4.61 -3.48 13.84
CA VAL A 562 -3.37 -4.25 13.68
C VAL A 562 -3.24 -4.81 12.25
N ILE A 563 -4.35 -5.21 11.63
CA ILE A 563 -4.39 -5.60 10.21
C ILE A 563 -4.01 -4.41 9.31
N GLU A 564 -4.60 -3.24 9.56
CA GLU A 564 -4.28 -2.00 8.82
C GLU A 564 -2.83 -1.54 9.05
N ALA A 565 -2.30 -1.66 10.26
CA ALA A 565 -0.90 -1.36 10.55
C ALA A 565 0.05 -2.31 9.79
N ARG A 566 -0.22 -3.63 9.80
CA ARG A 566 0.53 -4.63 9.01
C ARG A 566 0.42 -4.39 7.51
N ARG A 567 -0.77 -4.00 7.01
CA ARG A 567 -1.02 -3.64 5.61
C ARG A 567 -0.17 -2.45 5.18
N LYS A 568 -0.16 -1.37 5.97
CA LYS A 568 0.64 -0.15 5.72
C LYS A 568 2.14 -0.39 5.86
N ALA A 569 2.55 -1.31 6.72
CA ALA A 569 3.94 -1.76 6.83
C ALA A 569 4.37 -2.81 5.78
N GLY A 570 3.47 -3.23 4.88
CA GLY A 570 3.79 -4.21 3.82
C GLY A 570 4.05 -5.65 4.31
N VAL A 571 3.70 -5.98 5.55
CA VAL A 571 4.01 -7.28 6.18
C VAL A 571 3.13 -8.38 5.61
N ARG A 572 3.75 -9.40 5.00
CA ARG A 572 3.08 -10.54 4.34
C ARG A 572 3.41 -11.86 5.04
N PRO A 573 2.61 -12.93 4.83
CA PRO A 573 2.99 -14.29 5.25
C PRO A 573 4.28 -14.76 4.56
N ASP A 574 5.12 -15.46 5.32
CA ASP A 574 6.50 -15.79 5.00
C ASP A 574 6.91 -17.16 5.58
N GLU A 575 8.19 -17.54 5.47
CA GLU A 575 8.67 -18.81 6.05
C GLU A 575 8.59 -18.85 7.59
N ALA A 576 8.77 -17.70 8.27
CA ALA A 576 8.67 -17.62 9.72
C ALA A 576 7.29 -18.11 10.20
N SER A 577 6.23 -17.80 9.45
CA SER A 577 4.87 -18.29 9.69
C SER A 577 4.76 -19.82 9.83
N VAL A 578 5.61 -20.59 9.12
CA VAL A 578 5.64 -22.06 9.21
C VAL A 578 6.61 -22.56 10.28
N LYS A 579 7.68 -21.80 10.58
CA LYS A 579 8.55 -22.07 11.75
C LYS A 579 7.75 -21.93 13.05
N GLU A 580 6.98 -20.85 13.19
CA GLU A 580 6.06 -20.62 14.31
C GLU A 580 5.05 -21.77 14.45
N MET A 581 4.43 -22.22 13.36
CA MET A 581 3.49 -23.35 13.38
C MET A 581 4.15 -24.68 13.78
N ARG A 582 5.40 -24.93 13.38
CA ARG A 582 6.16 -26.11 13.84
C ARG A 582 6.48 -26.05 15.34
N ALA A 583 6.83 -24.87 15.85
CA ALA A 583 7.05 -24.64 17.28
C ALA A 583 5.76 -24.87 18.09
N TYR A 584 4.60 -24.38 17.61
CA TYR A 584 3.31 -24.64 18.27
C TYR A 584 2.88 -26.12 18.20
N LEU A 585 3.14 -26.82 17.09
CA LEU A 585 2.89 -28.26 16.98
C LEU A 585 3.68 -29.07 18.03
N ALA A 586 4.97 -28.75 18.19
CA ALA A 586 5.81 -29.37 19.21
C ALA A 586 5.32 -29.08 20.64
N ARG A 587 4.88 -27.85 20.92
CA ARG A 587 4.31 -27.44 22.21
C ARG A 587 2.98 -28.13 22.57
N ILE A 588 2.25 -28.69 21.60
CA ILE A 588 1.06 -29.54 21.86
C ILE A 588 1.37 -31.05 21.89
N GLY A 589 2.65 -31.43 21.82
CA GLY A 589 3.12 -32.80 21.96
C GLY A 589 3.22 -33.61 20.66
N TYR A 590 3.11 -32.98 19.50
CA TYR A 590 3.14 -33.67 18.20
C TYR A 590 4.32 -33.26 17.32
N THR A 591 4.69 -34.17 16.41
CA THR A 591 5.68 -33.94 15.35
C THR A 591 5.01 -33.95 13.97
N THR A 592 5.70 -33.48 12.93
CA THR A 592 5.21 -33.60 11.55
C THR A 592 5.09 -35.07 11.10
N ALA A 593 5.84 -35.98 11.72
CA ALA A 593 5.74 -37.42 11.45
C ALA A 593 4.48 -38.06 12.09
N ASP A 594 3.81 -37.38 13.02
CA ASP A 594 2.49 -37.79 13.52
C ASP A 594 1.38 -37.35 12.56
N LEU A 595 1.52 -36.16 11.96
CA LEU A 595 0.60 -35.69 10.90
C LEU A 595 0.65 -36.58 9.65
N ASP A 596 1.84 -37.08 9.29
CA ASP A 596 2.02 -38.00 8.17
C ASP A 596 1.29 -39.36 8.35
N LYS A 597 0.89 -39.72 9.59
CA LYS A 597 0.08 -40.92 9.88
C LYS A 597 -1.38 -40.76 9.47
N LEU A 598 -1.89 -39.53 9.39
CA LEU A 598 -3.27 -39.20 9.04
C LEU A 598 -3.56 -39.31 7.52
N ASN A 599 -2.67 -39.94 6.73
CA ASN A 599 -2.77 -40.17 5.29
C ASN A 599 -3.40 -39.00 4.50
N VAL A 600 -2.84 -37.81 4.69
CA VAL A 600 -3.47 -36.55 4.33
C VAL A 600 -3.76 -36.39 2.83
N ILE A 601 -4.97 -35.93 2.50
CA ILE A 601 -5.28 -35.26 1.23
C ILE A 601 -5.20 -33.75 1.48
N HIS A 602 -4.38 -33.03 0.70
CA HIS A 602 -4.19 -31.58 0.88
C HIS A 602 -4.69 -30.80 -0.34
N VAL A 603 -5.60 -29.84 -0.15
CA VAL A 603 -6.28 -29.13 -1.24
C VAL A 603 -6.03 -27.62 -1.17
N ALA A 604 -5.39 -27.10 -2.22
CA ALA A 604 -5.15 -25.68 -2.46
C ALA A 604 -5.91 -25.18 -3.70
N GLY A 605 -5.90 -23.87 -3.92
CA GLY A 605 -6.55 -23.25 -5.08
C GLY A 605 -7.21 -21.91 -4.76
N THR A 606 -7.78 -21.24 -5.78
CA THR A 606 -8.53 -19.99 -5.57
C THR A 606 -10.02 -20.31 -5.39
N LYS A 607 -10.68 -20.90 -6.41
CA LYS A 607 -12.08 -21.33 -6.33
C LYS A 607 -12.19 -22.86 -6.43
N GLY A 608 -13.16 -23.45 -5.73
CA GLY A 608 -13.45 -24.89 -5.77
C GLY A 608 -12.82 -25.76 -4.66
N LYS A 609 -11.96 -25.21 -3.79
CA LYS A 609 -11.29 -25.92 -2.68
C LYS A 609 -12.26 -26.72 -1.80
N GLY A 610 -13.03 -26.07 -0.92
CA GLY A 610 -14.01 -26.72 -0.06
C GLY A 610 -15.01 -27.62 -0.80
N SER A 611 -15.44 -27.27 -2.02
CA SER A 611 -16.28 -28.15 -2.85
C SER A 611 -15.57 -29.46 -3.24
N THR A 612 -14.29 -29.40 -3.59
CA THR A 612 -13.45 -30.58 -3.88
C THR A 612 -13.27 -31.41 -2.60
N CYS A 613 -13.01 -30.78 -1.46
CA CYS A 613 -12.92 -31.46 -0.17
C CYS A 613 -14.23 -32.17 0.20
N ALA A 614 -15.38 -31.50 0.02
CA ALA A 614 -16.71 -32.04 0.30
C ALA A 614 -17.08 -33.23 -0.59
N PHE A 615 -16.81 -33.15 -1.91
CA PHE A 615 -16.94 -34.30 -2.80
C PHE A 615 -16.04 -35.47 -2.32
N THR A 616 -14.80 -35.18 -1.93
CA THR A 616 -13.84 -36.22 -1.53
C THR A 616 -14.26 -36.93 -0.24
N ASP A 617 -14.71 -36.17 0.77
CA ASP A 617 -15.24 -36.71 2.04
C ASP A 617 -16.54 -37.50 1.80
N SER A 618 -17.46 -36.99 0.97
CA SER A 618 -18.72 -37.69 0.66
C SER A 618 -18.50 -38.98 -0.15
N ILE A 619 -17.57 -39.02 -1.10
CA ILE A 619 -17.15 -40.24 -1.80
C ILE A 619 -16.62 -41.28 -0.81
N LEU A 620 -15.69 -40.90 0.08
CA LEU A 620 -15.11 -41.81 1.06
C LEU A 620 -16.14 -42.25 2.12
N ALA A 621 -17.08 -41.39 2.49
CA ALA A 621 -18.18 -41.71 3.40
C ALA A 621 -19.18 -42.69 2.79
N SER A 622 -19.57 -42.47 1.53
CA SER A 622 -20.43 -43.39 0.77
C SER A 622 -19.76 -44.75 0.57
N HIS A 623 -18.45 -44.77 0.30
CA HIS A 623 -17.66 -46.00 0.15
C HIS A 623 -17.64 -46.82 1.45
N ARG A 624 -17.34 -46.17 2.58
CA ARG A 624 -17.41 -46.78 3.92
C ARG A 624 -18.81 -47.29 4.27
N ALA A 625 -19.86 -46.56 3.89
CA ALA A 625 -21.25 -46.96 4.15
C ALA A 625 -21.69 -48.21 3.36
N LEU A 626 -21.13 -48.41 2.15
CA LEU A 626 -21.43 -49.57 1.30
C LEU A 626 -20.50 -50.77 1.57
N SER A 627 -19.32 -50.54 2.13
CA SER A 627 -18.36 -51.59 2.52
C SER A 627 -17.88 -51.37 3.97
N PRO A 628 -18.55 -51.96 4.99
CA PRO A 628 -18.17 -51.78 6.40
C PRO A 628 -16.76 -52.30 6.78
N SER A 629 -16.16 -53.12 5.92
CA SER A 629 -14.78 -53.61 6.04
C SER A 629 -13.73 -52.72 5.35
N SER A 630 -14.15 -51.77 4.50
CA SER A 630 -13.24 -50.86 3.80
C SER A 630 -12.50 -49.91 4.75
N VAL A 631 -11.47 -49.26 4.18
CA VAL A 631 -10.68 -48.21 4.82
C VAL A 631 -10.58 -47.02 3.87
N PRO A 632 -10.66 -45.75 4.36
CA PRO A 632 -10.64 -45.31 5.75
C PRO A 632 -11.98 -45.49 6.52
N ARG A 633 -11.89 -46.03 7.75
CA ARG A 633 -13.00 -46.20 8.69
C ARG A 633 -13.39 -44.89 9.38
N LYS A 634 -12.41 -44.02 9.65
CA LYS A 634 -12.63 -42.66 10.14
C LYS A 634 -11.91 -41.65 9.25
N VAL A 635 -12.70 -40.78 8.61
CA VAL A 635 -12.21 -39.67 7.77
C VAL A 635 -12.36 -38.38 8.57
N GLY A 636 -11.30 -37.57 8.61
CA GLY A 636 -11.33 -36.20 9.13
C GLY A 636 -11.37 -35.20 7.98
N LEU A 637 -12.04 -34.07 8.16
CA LEU A 637 -12.11 -33.00 7.16
C LEU A 637 -11.96 -31.62 7.83
N LEU A 638 -10.92 -30.88 7.42
CA LEU A 638 -10.66 -29.49 7.78
C LEU A 638 -11.04 -28.55 6.63
N ILE A 639 -11.94 -27.60 6.89
CA ILE A 639 -12.43 -26.61 5.91
C ILE A 639 -12.32 -25.16 6.43
N SER A 640 -12.31 -24.18 5.52
CA SER A 640 -12.43 -22.79 5.92
C SER A 640 -13.04 -21.83 4.88
N PRO A 641 -13.87 -20.86 5.29
CA PRO A 641 -14.41 -20.66 6.65
C PRO A 641 -15.53 -21.69 6.99
N HIS A 642 -16.06 -21.59 8.22
CA HIS A 642 -17.39 -22.15 8.54
C HIS A 642 -18.49 -21.42 7.73
N LEU A 643 -19.71 -21.94 7.76
CA LEU A 643 -20.90 -21.21 7.32
C LEU A 643 -21.74 -20.70 8.49
N ILE A 644 -22.09 -21.56 9.45
CA ILE A 644 -23.08 -21.33 10.51
C ILE A 644 -22.48 -21.50 11.91
N ALA A 645 -21.54 -22.42 12.13
CA ALA A 645 -20.84 -22.61 13.40
C ALA A 645 -19.37 -23.04 13.24
N VAL A 646 -18.49 -22.64 14.18
CA VAL A 646 -17.05 -22.96 14.19
C VAL A 646 -16.77 -24.45 14.07
N ARG A 647 -17.58 -25.31 14.71
CA ARG A 647 -17.44 -26.77 14.67
C ARG A 647 -17.51 -27.38 13.26
N GLU A 648 -18.15 -26.72 12.29
CA GLU A 648 -18.12 -27.17 10.88
C GLU A 648 -16.73 -27.28 10.27
N ARG A 649 -15.76 -26.51 10.79
CA ARG A 649 -14.39 -26.51 10.30
C ARG A 649 -13.67 -27.81 10.61
N ILE A 650 -14.17 -28.61 11.57
CA ILE A 650 -13.57 -29.86 12.01
C ILE A 650 -14.66 -30.93 11.92
N ARG A 651 -14.69 -31.64 10.79
CA ARG A 651 -15.65 -32.73 10.54
C ARG A 651 -14.98 -34.08 10.72
N ILE A 652 -15.76 -35.05 11.18
CA ILE A 652 -15.40 -36.47 11.21
C ILE A 652 -16.54 -37.26 10.58
N ASN A 653 -16.21 -38.08 9.58
CA ASN A 653 -17.16 -38.88 8.81
C ASN A 653 -18.33 -38.05 8.22
N GLY A 654 -18.03 -36.89 7.63
CA GLY A 654 -19.03 -35.95 7.07
C GLY A 654 -19.65 -34.98 8.08
N VAL A 655 -19.72 -35.35 9.36
CA VAL A 655 -20.45 -34.61 10.40
C VAL A 655 -19.50 -33.66 11.16
N PRO A 656 -19.88 -32.39 11.43
CA PRO A 656 -19.12 -31.52 12.34
C PRO A 656 -18.97 -32.17 13.72
N ILE A 657 -17.79 -32.07 14.35
CA ILE A 657 -17.62 -32.63 15.71
C ILE A 657 -18.64 -32.05 16.70
N SER A 658 -19.00 -32.85 17.70
CA SER A 658 -19.96 -32.43 18.72
C SER A 658 -19.40 -31.28 19.56
N GLU A 659 -20.31 -30.54 20.19
CA GLU A 659 -19.98 -29.35 21.00
C GLU A 659 -19.03 -29.69 22.14
N ALA A 660 -19.27 -30.82 22.81
CA ALA A 660 -18.40 -31.36 23.86
C ALA A 660 -17.01 -31.76 23.35
N LEU A 661 -16.91 -32.37 22.15
CA LEU A 661 -15.61 -32.71 21.55
C LEU A 661 -14.86 -31.45 21.09
N PHE A 662 -15.56 -30.46 20.53
CA PHE A 662 -14.95 -29.18 20.16
C PHE A 662 -14.38 -28.48 21.40
N ALA A 663 -15.16 -28.34 22.47
CA ALA A 663 -14.71 -27.70 23.70
C ALA A 663 -13.53 -28.48 24.34
N LYS A 664 -13.63 -29.81 24.46
CA LYS A 664 -12.53 -30.67 24.94
C LYS A 664 -11.23 -30.42 24.14
N TYR A 665 -11.28 -30.62 22.83
CA TYR A 665 -10.08 -30.53 21.97
C TYR A 665 -9.56 -29.10 21.84
N PHE A 666 -10.42 -28.09 21.99
CA PHE A 666 -10.02 -26.70 22.13
C PHE A 666 -9.20 -26.51 23.42
N PHE A 667 -9.75 -26.83 24.59
CA PHE A 667 -9.07 -26.55 25.86
C PHE A 667 -7.84 -27.43 26.09
N GLU A 668 -7.82 -28.68 25.62
CA GLU A 668 -6.58 -29.50 25.63
C GLU A 668 -5.43 -28.84 24.83
N VAL A 669 -5.71 -28.24 23.68
CA VAL A 669 -4.71 -27.46 22.91
C VAL A 669 -4.38 -26.13 23.61
N TRP A 670 -5.38 -25.46 24.20
CA TRP A 670 -5.22 -24.21 24.95
C TRP A 670 -4.25 -24.37 26.13
N ASP A 671 -4.37 -25.48 26.86
CA ASP A 671 -3.62 -25.74 28.09
C ASP A 671 -2.26 -26.36 27.81
N ARG A 672 -2.14 -27.27 26.84
CA ARG A 672 -0.82 -27.74 26.36
C ARG A 672 0.02 -26.55 25.85
N LEU A 673 -0.57 -25.62 25.08
CA LEU A 673 0.13 -24.40 24.67
C LEU A 673 0.48 -23.47 25.84
N GLY A 674 -0.42 -23.29 26.82
CA GLY A 674 -0.18 -22.42 27.97
C GLY A 674 0.91 -22.95 28.92
N SER A 675 0.93 -24.26 29.17
CA SER A 675 1.80 -24.92 30.16
C SER A 675 3.14 -25.42 29.62
N SER A 676 3.28 -25.62 28.31
CA SER A 676 4.50 -26.16 27.70
C SER A 676 5.71 -25.24 27.89
N THR A 677 6.70 -25.74 28.64
CA THR A 677 8.04 -25.15 28.82
C THR A 677 9.01 -25.46 27.66
N ALA A 678 8.57 -26.17 26.62
CA ALA A 678 9.40 -26.50 25.46
C ALA A 678 9.88 -25.22 24.73
N ASP A 679 11.16 -24.89 24.89
CA ASP A 679 11.81 -23.76 24.23
C ASP A 679 11.99 -24.07 22.73
N ALA A 680 11.27 -23.33 21.90
CA ALA A 680 11.22 -23.53 20.46
C ALA A 680 11.51 -22.19 19.76
N GLU A 681 12.68 -22.11 19.11
CA GLU A 681 13.26 -20.87 18.58
C GLU A 681 12.25 -19.94 17.89
N GLY A 682 12.11 -18.73 18.43
CA GLY A 682 11.36 -17.63 17.81
C GLY A 682 9.91 -17.50 18.26
N VAL A 683 9.39 -18.39 19.12
CA VAL A 683 8.05 -18.27 19.70
C VAL A 683 8.13 -18.13 21.22
N ALA A 684 7.66 -16.99 21.75
CA ALA A 684 7.65 -16.76 23.20
C ALA A 684 6.75 -17.78 23.94
N LEU A 685 7.19 -18.20 25.13
CA LEU A 685 6.46 -19.10 26.02
C LEU A 685 5.08 -18.53 26.40
N GLY A 686 4.12 -19.39 26.71
CA GLY A 686 2.73 -19.02 27.03
C GLY A 686 1.89 -18.48 25.86
N THR A 687 2.51 -18.01 24.76
CA THR A 687 1.77 -17.50 23.59
C THR A 687 0.94 -18.58 22.90
N ARG A 688 -0.13 -18.17 22.23
CA ARG A 688 -0.99 -18.99 21.36
C ARG A 688 -1.08 -18.32 19.98
N PRO A 689 -1.18 -19.08 18.88
CA PRO A 689 -1.27 -18.53 17.53
C PRO A 689 -2.63 -17.86 17.25
N ILE A 690 -2.70 -17.07 16.18
CA ILE A 690 -3.95 -16.45 15.69
C ILE A 690 -5.02 -17.47 15.31
N TYR A 691 -6.30 -17.06 15.41
CA TYR A 691 -7.54 -17.81 15.18
C TYR A 691 -7.44 -19.00 14.19
N SER A 692 -7.04 -18.77 12.94
CA SER A 692 -7.01 -19.81 11.89
C SER A 692 -5.90 -20.85 12.11
N ARG A 693 -4.73 -20.39 12.54
CA ARG A 693 -3.60 -21.25 12.93
C ARG A 693 -3.93 -22.08 14.17
N TYR A 694 -4.61 -21.47 15.15
CA TYR A 694 -5.06 -22.15 16.35
C TYR A 694 -6.07 -23.26 16.02
N LEU A 695 -7.11 -22.98 15.23
CA LEU A 695 -8.06 -24.00 14.77
C LEU A 695 -7.39 -25.12 13.97
N THR A 696 -6.33 -24.83 13.22
CA THR A 696 -5.56 -25.86 12.50
C THR A 696 -4.89 -26.84 13.49
N LEU A 697 -4.37 -26.35 14.61
CA LEU A 697 -3.81 -27.19 15.68
C LEU A 697 -4.90 -28.01 16.39
N VAL A 698 -6.06 -27.42 16.71
CA VAL A 698 -7.22 -28.15 17.26
C VAL A 698 -7.70 -29.24 16.30
N SER A 699 -7.66 -28.98 14.99
CA SER A 699 -8.04 -29.97 13.97
C SER A 699 -7.08 -31.16 13.94
N PHE A 700 -5.76 -30.90 13.94
CA PHE A 700 -4.76 -31.97 14.00
C PHE A 700 -4.85 -32.76 15.31
N HIS A 701 -5.02 -32.07 16.45
CA HIS A 701 -5.22 -32.67 17.76
C HIS A 701 -6.45 -33.59 17.78
N ALA A 702 -7.61 -33.08 17.37
CA ALA A 702 -8.85 -33.85 17.27
C ALA A 702 -8.71 -35.06 16.33
N PHE A 703 -8.08 -34.92 15.16
CA PHE A 703 -7.89 -36.04 14.23
C PHE A 703 -6.93 -37.12 14.77
N ILE A 704 -5.93 -36.76 15.58
CA ILE A 704 -5.02 -37.72 16.23
C ILE A 704 -5.71 -38.44 17.38
N GLU A 705 -6.32 -37.70 18.32
CA GLU A 705 -6.98 -38.29 19.51
C GLU A 705 -8.21 -39.14 19.11
N GLU A 706 -8.90 -38.81 18.01
CA GLU A 706 -9.99 -39.61 17.45
C GLU A 706 -9.53 -40.81 16.62
N GLY A 707 -8.24 -40.91 16.26
CA GLY A 707 -7.74 -42.00 15.40
C GLY A 707 -8.31 -41.93 13.97
N VAL A 708 -8.17 -40.78 13.31
CA VAL A 708 -8.53 -40.61 11.88
C VAL A 708 -7.53 -41.35 10.98
N ASP A 709 -8.03 -42.23 10.12
CA ASP A 709 -7.22 -42.96 9.14
C ASP A 709 -6.75 -42.07 7.98
N CYS A 710 -7.60 -41.09 7.58
CA CYS A 710 -7.42 -40.20 6.44
C CYS A 710 -7.98 -38.80 6.73
N ALA A 711 -7.14 -37.76 6.70
CA ALA A 711 -7.54 -36.37 6.90
C ALA A 711 -7.50 -35.55 5.60
N ILE A 712 -8.62 -34.92 5.23
CA ILE A 712 -8.74 -34.00 4.09
C ILE A 712 -8.56 -32.57 4.61
N LEU A 713 -7.60 -31.82 4.07
CA LEU A 713 -7.26 -30.47 4.54
C LEU A 713 -7.44 -29.43 3.42
N GLU A 714 -8.32 -28.45 3.61
CA GLU A 714 -8.37 -27.23 2.81
C GLU A 714 -7.32 -26.21 3.32
N THR A 715 -6.46 -25.69 2.44
CA THR A 715 -5.61 -24.53 2.78
C THR A 715 -6.47 -23.29 3.05
N GLY A 716 -6.17 -22.52 4.09
CA GLY A 716 -6.82 -21.24 4.33
C GLY A 716 -6.44 -20.18 3.29
N ILE A 717 -5.18 -19.73 3.31
CA ILE A 717 -4.66 -18.67 2.43
C ILE A 717 -3.30 -19.08 1.86
N GLY A 718 -3.20 -19.11 0.52
CA GLY A 718 -1.96 -19.47 -0.17
C GLY A 718 -1.77 -20.97 -0.29
N GLY A 719 -0.70 -21.48 0.35
CA GLY A 719 -0.24 -22.87 0.29
C GLY A 719 1.10 -23.05 1.02
N GLU A 720 2.22 -22.59 0.44
CA GLU A 720 3.58 -22.72 1.01
C GLU A 720 3.67 -22.27 2.47
N TYR A 721 3.05 -21.14 2.81
CA TYR A 721 3.05 -20.55 4.15
C TYR A 721 1.71 -20.68 4.90
N ASP A 722 0.84 -21.58 4.44
CA ASP A 722 -0.45 -21.84 5.11
C ASP A 722 -0.26 -22.71 6.37
N ALA A 723 -1.13 -22.53 7.37
CA ALA A 723 -1.10 -23.26 8.63
C ALA A 723 -1.17 -24.80 8.44
N THR A 724 -1.87 -25.25 7.41
CA THR A 724 -2.01 -26.67 7.07
C THR A 724 -0.75 -27.29 6.46
N ASN A 725 0.23 -26.49 6.02
CA ASN A 725 1.43 -26.97 5.32
C ASN A 725 2.52 -27.61 6.23
N LEU A 726 2.15 -27.94 7.47
CA LEU A 726 2.97 -28.73 8.39
C LEU A 726 3.16 -30.18 7.95
N VAL A 727 2.23 -30.73 7.18
CA VAL A 727 2.24 -32.13 6.71
C VAL A 727 3.45 -32.38 5.80
N GLY A 728 4.27 -33.37 6.12
CA GLY A 728 5.48 -33.69 5.38
C GLY A 728 5.22 -34.54 4.13
N ARG A 729 4.30 -35.50 4.24
CA ARG A 729 4.05 -36.56 3.25
C ARG A 729 2.55 -36.82 3.05
N PRO A 730 1.80 -35.87 2.46
CA PRO A 730 0.42 -36.14 2.04
C PRO A 730 0.38 -37.29 1.01
N VAL A 731 -0.75 -37.98 0.93
CA VAL A 731 -1.00 -39.02 -0.08
C VAL A 731 -1.14 -38.39 -1.46
N ALA A 732 -2.00 -37.36 -1.53
CA ALA A 732 -2.27 -36.60 -2.72
C ALA A 732 -2.45 -35.12 -2.40
N THR A 733 -2.01 -34.28 -3.34
CA THR A 733 -2.18 -32.83 -3.30
C THR A 733 -3.04 -32.41 -4.49
N GLY A 734 -4.08 -31.63 -4.25
CA GLY A 734 -5.03 -31.17 -5.27
C GLY A 734 -5.01 -29.65 -5.38
N ILE A 735 -4.80 -29.13 -6.60
CA ILE A 735 -4.86 -27.69 -6.87
C ILE A 735 -6.07 -27.39 -7.74
N THR A 736 -7.09 -26.79 -7.13
CA THR A 736 -8.33 -26.36 -7.80
C THR A 736 -8.09 -25.10 -8.66
N THR A 737 -9.13 -24.60 -9.33
CA THR A 737 -9.00 -23.47 -10.28
C THR A 737 -8.32 -22.24 -9.64
N LEU A 738 -7.29 -21.73 -10.31
CA LEU A 738 -6.49 -20.58 -9.92
C LEU A 738 -6.99 -19.27 -10.55
N GLY A 739 -6.69 -18.16 -9.89
CA GLY A 739 -7.12 -16.81 -10.26
C GLY A 739 -6.79 -15.80 -9.16
N ILE A 740 -6.95 -14.51 -9.45
CA ILE A 740 -6.61 -13.41 -8.53
C ILE A 740 -7.46 -13.47 -7.25
N ASP A 741 -6.81 -13.57 -6.10
CA ASP A 741 -7.42 -13.52 -4.77
C ASP A 741 -6.34 -13.20 -3.71
N HIS A 742 -6.75 -12.63 -2.57
CA HIS A 742 -5.87 -12.25 -1.45
C HIS A 742 -4.60 -11.44 -1.88
N VAL A 743 -4.73 -10.50 -2.81
CA VAL A 743 -3.63 -9.76 -3.46
C VAL A 743 -2.57 -9.24 -2.49
N PHE A 744 -2.98 -8.66 -1.35
CA PHE A 744 -2.04 -8.17 -0.34
C PHE A 744 -1.11 -9.26 0.21
N ALA A 745 -1.59 -10.48 0.39
CA ALA A 745 -0.85 -11.59 1.01
C ALA A 745 -0.14 -12.49 -0.01
N LEU A 746 -0.71 -12.70 -1.20
CA LEU A 746 -0.23 -13.66 -2.21
C LEU A 746 0.35 -13.03 -3.48
N GLY A 747 0.24 -11.71 -3.62
CA GLY A 747 0.68 -10.98 -4.80
C GLY A 747 -0.44 -10.62 -5.78
N ASP A 748 -0.08 -9.70 -6.68
CA ASP A 748 -0.90 -9.02 -7.69
C ASP A 748 -1.13 -9.79 -9.00
N THR A 749 -0.54 -10.97 -9.14
CA THR A 749 -0.38 -11.70 -10.41
C THR A 749 -0.68 -13.18 -10.22
N VAL A 750 -1.21 -13.83 -11.26
CA VAL A 750 -1.67 -15.23 -11.18
C VAL A 750 -0.49 -16.16 -10.89
N GLY A 751 0.69 -15.88 -11.43
CA GLY A 751 1.93 -16.63 -11.19
C GLY A 751 2.39 -16.59 -9.73
N LYS A 752 2.35 -15.43 -9.05
CA LYS A 752 2.70 -15.34 -7.62
C LYS A 752 1.72 -16.15 -6.76
N ILE A 753 0.43 -16.09 -7.09
CA ILE A 753 -0.64 -16.84 -6.43
C ILE A 753 -0.50 -18.36 -6.69
N ALA A 754 -0.13 -18.75 -7.91
CA ALA A 754 0.18 -20.14 -8.28
C ALA A 754 1.42 -20.67 -7.56
N TRP A 755 2.49 -19.88 -7.45
CA TRP A 755 3.72 -20.24 -6.73
C TRP A 755 3.42 -20.58 -5.27
N HIS A 756 2.63 -19.74 -4.58
CA HIS A 756 2.20 -20.01 -3.20
C HIS A 756 1.34 -21.28 -3.13
N LYS A 757 0.37 -21.46 -4.04
CA LYS A 757 -0.57 -22.60 -4.01
C LYS A 757 0.10 -23.93 -4.38
N ALA A 758 1.13 -23.91 -5.22
CA ALA A 758 1.99 -25.07 -5.48
C ALA A 758 2.81 -25.52 -4.27
N GLY A 759 2.97 -24.67 -3.25
CA GLY A 759 3.78 -24.98 -2.05
C GLY A 759 3.25 -26.11 -1.16
N ILE A 760 2.04 -26.61 -1.42
CA ILE A 760 1.55 -27.85 -0.80
C ILE A 760 2.13 -29.12 -1.44
N MET A 761 2.68 -29.05 -2.66
CA MET A 761 3.30 -30.18 -3.34
C MET A 761 4.53 -30.67 -2.55
N LYS A 762 4.57 -31.98 -2.22
CA LYS A 762 5.68 -32.62 -1.52
C LYS A 762 6.27 -33.77 -2.34
N THR A 763 7.57 -34.00 -2.20
CA THR A 763 8.30 -35.06 -2.91
C THR A 763 7.80 -36.44 -2.48
N GLY A 764 7.45 -37.29 -3.45
CA GLY A 764 6.93 -38.64 -3.19
C GLY A 764 5.40 -38.73 -2.98
N SER A 765 4.70 -37.59 -2.90
CA SER A 765 3.23 -37.52 -2.95
C SER A 765 2.73 -37.49 -4.40
N ARG A 766 1.43 -37.73 -4.64
CA ARG A 766 0.81 -37.43 -5.94
C ARG A 766 0.40 -35.96 -6.00
N ALA A 767 0.54 -35.32 -7.18
CA ALA A 767 0.09 -33.95 -7.39
C ALA A 767 -0.89 -33.89 -8.57
N PHE A 768 -2.05 -33.29 -8.32
CA PHE A 768 -3.14 -33.15 -9.28
C PHE A 768 -3.56 -31.69 -9.41
N THR A 769 -3.96 -31.27 -10.60
CA THR A 769 -4.62 -29.97 -10.80
C THR A 769 -5.69 -30.05 -11.88
N VAL A 770 -6.71 -29.19 -11.80
CA VAL A 770 -7.64 -28.97 -12.93
C VAL A 770 -7.00 -28.07 -13.99
N GLU A 771 -7.46 -28.13 -15.24
CA GLU A 771 -6.90 -27.32 -16.35
C GLU A 771 -6.85 -25.81 -16.01
N GLN A 772 -5.65 -25.23 -15.93
CA GLN A 772 -5.42 -23.84 -15.53
C GLN A 772 -5.21 -22.88 -16.72
N LEU A 773 -5.25 -21.57 -16.44
CA LEU A 773 -4.74 -20.54 -17.35
C LEU A 773 -3.22 -20.69 -17.56
N GLY A 774 -2.70 -20.34 -18.74
CA GLY A 774 -1.30 -20.61 -19.11
C GLY A 774 -0.22 -20.11 -18.13
N GLU A 775 -0.38 -18.89 -17.59
CA GLU A 775 0.52 -18.33 -16.56
C GLU A 775 0.53 -19.19 -15.28
N ALA A 776 -0.64 -19.65 -14.84
CA ALA A 776 -0.77 -20.52 -13.68
C ALA A 776 -0.18 -21.91 -13.97
N GLN A 777 -0.50 -22.49 -15.12
CA GLN A 777 -0.06 -23.83 -15.53
C GLN A 777 1.47 -23.93 -15.56
N GLY A 778 2.16 -22.99 -16.20
CA GLY A 778 3.62 -22.99 -16.28
C GLY A 778 4.29 -22.91 -14.89
N VAL A 779 3.75 -22.10 -13.97
CA VAL A 779 4.27 -22.03 -12.59
C VAL A 779 3.96 -23.32 -11.80
N LEU A 780 2.82 -23.98 -12.02
CA LEU A 780 2.56 -25.29 -11.39
C LEU A 780 3.52 -26.36 -11.90
N GLU A 781 3.88 -26.35 -13.19
CA GLU A 781 4.85 -27.29 -13.79
C GLU A 781 6.28 -27.05 -13.31
N GLU A 782 6.73 -25.78 -13.27
CA GLU A 782 8.03 -25.39 -12.70
C GLU A 782 8.15 -25.83 -11.23
N ARG A 783 7.10 -25.60 -10.44
CA ARG A 783 7.07 -25.95 -9.01
C ARG A 783 6.95 -27.46 -8.78
N ALA A 784 6.27 -28.18 -9.66
CA ALA A 784 6.28 -29.64 -9.64
C ALA A 784 7.68 -30.21 -9.90
N ALA A 785 8.43 -29.62 -10.84
CA ALA A 785 9.83 -29.98 -11.10
C ALA A 785 10.75 -29.64 -9.90
N GLU A 786 10.61 -28.45 -9.30
CA GLU A 786 11.34 -28.03 -8.09
C GLU A 786 11.12 -29.02 -6.93
N LYS A 787 9.85 -29.31 -6.60
CA LYS A 787 9.46 -30.21 -5.52
C LYS A 787 9.61 -31.70 -5.90
N ARG A 788 10.11 -32.01 -7.11
CA ARG A 788 10.36 -33.36 -7.67
C ARG A 788 9.14 -34.27 -7.60
N VAL A 789 8.00 -33.78 -8.09
CA VAL A 789 6.73 -34.51 -8.16
C VAL A 789 6.20 -34.50 -9.60
N LYS A 790 5.50 -35.58 -9.99
CA LYS A 790 4.73 -35.59 -11.25
C LYS A 790 3.40 -34.89 -11.01
N LEU A 791 3.18 -33.76 -11.68
CA LEU A 791 1.87 -33.12 -11.78
C LEU A 791 1.02 -33.83 -12.84
N GLU A 792 -0.23 -34.14 -12.51
CA GLU A 792 -1.24 -34.65 -13.44
C GLU A 792 -2.37 -33.62 -13.60
N VAL A 793 -2.65 -33.25 -14.85
CA VAL A 793 -3.78 -32.35 -15.18
C VAL A 793 -5.04 -33.21 -15.35
N VAL A 794 -5.94 -33.09 -14.38
CA VAL A 794 -7.22 -33.79 -14.32
C VAL A 794 -8.24 -33.05 -15.17
N LYS A 795 -8.66 -33.69 -16.27
CA LYS A 795 -9.77 -33.26 -17.12
C LYS A 795 -11.12 -33.59 -16.45
N VAL A 796 -12.22 -33.12 -17.05
CA VAL A 796 -13.55 -33.59 -16.67
C VAL A 796 -13.63 -35.11 -16.92
N ASP A 797 -13.96 -35.86 -15.88
CA ASP A 797 -13.99 -37.32 -15.92
C ASP A 797 -15.21 -37.82 -16.72
N GLU A 798 -14.97 -38.48 -17.85
CA GLU A 798 -16.02 -39.01 -18.73
C GLU A 798 -16.89 -40.06 -18.03
N ARG A 799 -16.37 -40.75 -17.01
CA ARG A 799 -17.11 -41.70 -16.17
C ARG A 799 -18.22 -41.02 -15.34
N MET A 800 -18.20 -39.69 -15.21
CA MET A 800 -19.23 -38.89 -14.54
C MET A 800 -20.29 -38.31 -15.48
N LYS A 801 -20.29 -38.64 -16.78
CA LYS A 801 -21.19 -38.04 -17.78
C LYS A 801 -22.65 -37.97 -17.29
N ASP A 802 -23.19 -39.13 -16.89
CA ASP A 802 -24.59 -39.28 -16.50
C ASP A 802 -24.83 -39.13 -14.98
N VAL A 803 -23.81 -38.69 -14.22
CA VAL A 803 -23.86 -38.46 -12.76
C VAL A 803 -24.37 -37.05 -12.45
N ARG A 804 -25.33 -36.94 -11.53
CA ARG A 804 -26.04 -35.70 -11.15
C ARG A 804 -25.26 -34.80 -10.18
N ILE A 805 -24.15 -34.26 -10.66
CA ILE A 805 -23.38 -33.21 -9.96
C ILE A 805 -24.24 -31.96 -9.71
N ARG A 806 -24.10 -31.31 -8.55
CA ARG A 806 -24.85 -30.09 -8.19
C ARG A 806 -23.92 -28.89 -7.86
N PRO A 807 -24.28 -27.66 -8.31
CA PRO A 807 -25.06 -27.40 -9.53
C PRO A 807 -24.41 -28.08 -10.75
N ASP A 808 -25.21 -28.51 -11.73
CA ASP A 808 -24.65 -29.11 -12.95
C ASP A 808 -24.07 -28.01 -13.86
N LYS A 809 -22.77 -27.77 -13.65
CA LYS A 809 -21.92 -26.81 -14.35
C LYS A 809 -20.50 -27.37 -14.45
N GLU A 810 -19.82 -27.01 -15.54
CA GLU A 810 -18.46 -27.47 -15.86
C GLU A 810 -17.47 -27.27 -14.71
N PHE A 811 -17.51 -26.12 -14.02
CA PHE A 811 -16.61 -25.86 -12.89
C PHE A 811 -16.81 -26.82 -11.70
N GLN A 812 -18.04 -27.27 -11.44
CA GLN A 812 -18.30 -28.30 -10.43
C GLN A 812 -17.93 -29.70 -10.92
N ARG A 813 -18.18 -30.02 -12.21
CA ARG A 813 -17.69 -31.27 -12.80
C ARG A 813 -16.16 -31.35 -12.76
N ARG A 814 -15.43 -30.25 -12.93
CA ARG A 814 -13.97 -30.17 -12.71
C ARG A 814 -13.57 -30.41 -11.25
N ASN A 815 -14.24 -29.78 -10.28
CA ASN A 815 -14.00 -30.02 -8.84
C ASN A 815 -14.27 -31.49 -8.45
N ALA A 816 -15.37 -32.07 -8.94
CA ALA A 816 -15.73 -33.46 -8.74
C ALA A 816 -14.69 -34.42 -9.36
N SER A 817 -14.19 -34.12 -10.57
CA SER A 817 -13.16 -34.94 -11.23
C SER A 817 -11.86 -34.97 -10.42
N LEU A 818 -11.45 -33.83 -9.88
CA LEU A 818 -10.31 -33.75 -8.98
C LEU A 818 -10.56 -34.54 -7.68
N ALA A 819 -11.74 -34.41 -7.08
CA ALA A 819 -12.13 -35.14 -5.87
C ALA A 819 -12.12 -36.67 -6.07
N VAL A 820 -12.61 -37.16 -7.21
CA VAL A 820 -12.53 -38.57 -7.61
C VAL A 820 -11.07 -39.05 -7.58
N ARG A 821 -10.13 -38.33 -8.21
CA ARG A 821 -8.71 -38.73 -8.24
C ARG A 821 -8.02 -38.64 -6.88
N LEU A 822 -8.46 -37.73 -6.00
CA LEU A 822 -7.98 -37.64 -4.61
C LEU A 822 -8.49 -38.82 -3.76
N ALA A 823 -9.77 -39.20 -3.90
CA ALA A 823 -10.35 -40.36 -3.23
C ALA A 823 -9.73 -41.68 -3.72
N GLU A 824 -9.62 -41.88 -5.04
CA GLU A 824 -8.91 -43.02 -5.65
C GLU A 824 -7.48 -43.14 -5.10
N SER A 825 -6.76 -42.02 -4.95
CA SER A 825 -5.38 -42.02 -4.44
C SER A 825 -5.26 -42.47 -2.97
N VAL A 826 -6.31 -42.30 -2.16
CA VAL A 826 -6.33 -42.80 -0.78
C VAL A 826 -6.75 -44.26 -0.73
N LEU A 827 -7.75 -44.67 -1.51
CA LEU A 827 -8.16 -46.07 -1.57
C LEU A 827 -7.04 -46.97 -2.14
N GLU A 828 -6.35 -46.56 -3.21
CA GLU A 828 -5.16 -47.25 -3.75
C GLU A 828 -3.98 -47.35 -2.75
N ARG A 829 -4.00 -46.58 -1.65
CA ARG A 829 -2.97 -46.61 -0.60
C ARG A 829 -3.39 -47.42 0.63
N LEU A 830 -4.67 -47.37 1.00
CA LEU A 830 -5.18 -47.96 2.25
C LEU A 830 -5.86 -49.31 2.01
N GLU A 831 -6.64 -49.47 0.94
CA GLU A 831 -7.42 -50.67 0.66
C GLU A 831 -6.63 -51.63 -0.24
N GLU A 832 -6.19 -52.76 0.33
CA GLU A 832 -5.39 -53.75 -0.41
C GLU A 832 -6.20 -54.35 -1.57
N GLY A 833 -5.71 -54.10 -2.79
CA GLY A 833 -6.34 -54.57 -4.02
C GLY A 833 -7.27 -53.57 -4.71
N PHE A 834 -7.58 -52.42 -4.10
CA PHE A 834 -8.33 -51.36 -4.78
C PHE A 834 -7.59 -50.88 -6.03
N LYS A 835 -8.32 -50.78 -7.15
CA LYS A 835 -7.82 -50.26 -8.44
C LYS A 835 -8.95 -49.50 -9.16
N PRO A 836 -8.72 -48.27 -9.62
CA PRO A 836 -9.68 -47.54 -10.44
C PRO A 836 -10.03 -48.29 -11.73
N ASP A 837 -11.32 -48.45 -12.01
CA ASP A 837 -11.81 -48.87 -13.31
C ASP A 837 -11.76 -47.64 -14.27
N PRO A 838 -11.03 -47.71 -15.40
CA PRO A 838 -10.91 -46.61 -16.34
C PRO A 838 -12.20 -46.35 -17.15
N ALA A 839 -13.15 -47.28 -17.17
CA ALA A 839 -14.39 -47.19 -17.94
C ALA A 839 -15.62 -46.80 -17.10
N LYS A 840 -15.62 -47.05 -15.79
CA LYS A 840 -16.78 -46.78 -14.91
C LYS A 840 -16.36 -46.35 -13.50
N LEU A 841 -17.17 -45.49 -12.87
CA LEU A 841 -17.05 -45.23 -11.43
C LEU A 841 -17.73 -46.32 -10.58
N PRO A 842 -17.19 -46.65 -9.38
CA PRO A 842 -17.89 -47.44 -8.39
C PRO A 842 -19.22 -46.78 -7.97
N GLU A 843 -20.21 -47.59 -7.59
CA GLU A 843 -21.52 -47.09 -7.13
C GLU A 843 -21.40 -46.12 -5.95
N SER A 844 -20.44 -46.38 -5.04
CA SER A 844 -20.17 -45.48 -3.92
C SER A 844 -19.68 -44.10 -4.34
N PHE A 845 -18.88 -44.01 -5.42
CA PHE A 845 -18.41 -42.74 -5.97
C PHE A 845 -19.57 -41.97 -6.60
N VAL A 846 -20.41 -42.64 -7.40
CA VAL A 846 -21.64 -42.04 -7.98
C VAL A 846 -22.53 -41.50 -6.86
N LYS A 847 -22.86 -42.32 -5.87
CA LYS A 847 -23.72 -41.93 -4.75
C LYS A 847 -23.16 -40.73 -3.96
N GLY A 848 -21.87 -40.75 -3.62
CA GLY A 848 -21.22 -39.62 -2.91
C GLY A 848 -21.14 -38.32 -3.74
N LEU A 849 -21.16 -38.43 -5.07
CA LEU A 849 -21.20 -37.27 -5.97
C LEU A 849 -22.61 -36.67 -6.14
N GLU A 850 -23.67 -37.46 -5.94
CA GLU A 850 -25.07 -37.04 -6.13
C GLU A 850 -25.82 -36.64 -4.84
N GLU A 851 -25.41 -37.22 -3.71
CA GLU A 851 -26.00 -36.98 -2.37
C GLU A 851 -25.32 -35.84 -1.60
N VAL A 852 -24.13 -35.38 -2.00
CA VAL A 852 -23.40 -34.33 -1.28
C VAL A 852 -24.18 -33.01 -1.25
N VAL A 853 -24.45 -32.51 -0.03
CA VAL A 853 -25.04 -31.20 0.22
C VAL A 853 -23.95 -30.25 0.71
N TRP A 854 -23.53 -29.32 -0.14
CA TRP A 854 -22.56 -28.30 0.22
C TRP A 854 -23.26 -26.97 0.52
N ARG A 855 -23.57 -26.77 1.81
CA ARG A 855 -24.37 -25.66 2.34
C ARG A 855 -23.87 -24.29 1.83
N GLY A 856 -24.80 -23.38 1.55
CA GLY A 856 -24.51 -22.03 1.08
C GLY A 856 -23.86 -21.95 -0.32
N ARG A 857 -24.05 -22.97 -1.18
CA ARG A 857 -23.61 -23.00 -2.58
C ARG A 857 -24.74 -23.41 -3.51
N CYS A 858 -25.27 -22.45 -4.26
CA CYS A 858 -26.40 -22.65 -5.17
C CYS A 858 -27.55 -23.43 -4.49
N GLU A 859 -27.81 -23.12 -3.22
CA GLU A 859 -28.75 -23.81 -2.35
C GLU A 859 -30.14 -23.16 -2.45
N VAL A 860 -31.21 -23.95 -2.40
CA VAL A 860 -32.59 -23.47 -2.49
C VAL A 860 -33.37 -23.92 -1.26
N LYS A 861 -34.14 -23.02 -0.67
CA LYS A 861 -35.13 -23.29 0.40
C LYS A 861 -36.48 -22.75 -0.04
N ASP A 862 -37.55 -23.46 0.30
CA ASP A 862 -38.91 -23.10 -0.09
C ASP A 862 -39.77 -23.00 1.18
N GLU A 863 -40.08 -21.76 1.61
CA GLU A 863 -41.03 -21.47 2.70
C GLU A 863 -42.47 -21.34 2.15
N GLY A 864 -42.72 -21.69 0.89
CA GLY A 864 -44.02 -21.59 0.20
C GLY A 864 -44.37 -20.16 -0.24
N SER A 865 -44.35 -19.20 0.69
CA SER A 865 -44.53 -17.77 0.39
C SER A 865 -43.26 -17.11 -0.16
N VAL A 866 -42.08 -17.59 0.25
CA VAL A 866 -40.77 -17.15 -0.26
C VAL A 866 -39.95 -18.37 -0.68
N VAL A 867 -39.39 -18.32 -1.90
CA VAL A 867 -38.34 -19.24 -2.34
C VAL A 867 -37.00 -18.54 -2.23
N TRP A 868 -36.16 -19.02 -1.34
CA TRP A 868 -34.83 -18.48 -1.06
C TRP A 868 -33.77 -19.20 -1.90
N PHE A 869 -32.97 -18.42 -2.62
CA PHE A 869 -31.81 -18.86 -3.39
C PHE A 869 -30.56 -18.33 -2.69
N VAL A 870 -29.61 -19.21 -2.38
CA VAL A 870 -28.58 -18.93 -1.37
C VAL A 870 -27.20 -19.33 -1.88
N ASP A 871 -26.29 -18.35 -2.05
CA ASP A 871 -24.88 -18.63 -2.36
C ASP A 871 -23.93 -17.61 -1.72
N GLY A 872 -22.94 -18.09 -0.95
CA GLY A 872 -21.90 -17.27 -0.34
C GLY A 872 -20.83 -16.74 -1.30
N ALA A 873 -21.22 -16.31 -2.50
CA ALA A 873 -20.37 -15.64 -3.48
C ALA A 873 -19.98 -14.24 -2.97
N HIS A 874 -18.71 -13.87 -3.12
CA HIS A 874 -18.10 -12.69 -2.46
C HIS A 874 -16.92 -12.10 -3.27
N THR A 875 -16.90 -12.39 -4.56
CA THR A 875 -15.96 -11.85 -5.56
C THR A 875 -16.69 -11.69 -6.89
N THR A 876 -16.27 -10.74 -7.72
CA THR A 876 -16.93 -10.35 -8.98
C THR A 876 -17.33 -11.55 -9.84
N ASP A 877 -16.44 -12.51 -10.05
CA ASP A 877 -16.72 -13.66 -10.92
C ASP A 877 -17.60 -14.73 -10.27
N SER A 878 -17.46 -14.94 -8.95
CA SER A 878 -18.42 -15.80 -8.22
C SER A 878 -19.83 -15.21 -8.22
N LEU A 879 -19.97 -13.88 -8.13
CA LEU A 879 -21.26 -13.20 -8.15
C LEU A 879 -21.90 -13.22 -9.54
N LYS A 880 -21.10 -13.08 -10.62
CA LYS A 880 -21.55 -13.35 -12.00
C LYS A 880 -22.06 -14.79 -12.17
N MET A 881 -21.38 -15.79 -11.58
CA MET A 881 -21.82 -17.19 -11.71
C MET A 881 -23.09 -17.47 -10.89
N ALA A 882 -23.15 -17.03 -9.65
CA ALA A 882 -24.32 -17.21 -8.78
C ALA A 882 -25.55 -16.43 -9.30
N GLY A 883 -25.35 -15.22 -9.83
CA GLY A 883 -26.39 -14.44 -10.50
C GLY A 883 -26.95 -15.13 -11.75
N ARG A 884 -26.07 -15.72 -12.59
CA ARG A 884 -26.51 -16.53 -13.76
C ARG A 884 -27.25 -17.80 -13.35
N TRP A 885 -26.85 -18.45 -12.25
CA TRP A 885 -27.58 -19.59 -11.69
C TRP A 885 -28.98 -19.17 -11.22
N PHE A 886 -29.07 -18.14 -10.37
CA PHE A 886 -30.35 -17.57 -9.93
C PHE A 886 -31.24 -17.16 -11.10
N ALA A 887 -30.68 -16.52 -12.13
CA ALA A 887 -31.41 -16.18 -13.34
C ALA A 887 -32.02 -17.44 -14.01
N GLY A 888 -31.24 -18.52 -14.18
CA GLY A 888 -31.74 -19.79 -14.74
C GLY A 888 -32.88 -20.40 -13.93
N GLU A 889 -32.72 -20.55 -12.61
CA GLU A 889 -33.75 -21.14 -11.73
C GLU A 889 -35.05 -20.29 -11.68
N THR A 890 -34.93 -18.99 -11.93
CA THR A 890 -36.05 -18.03 -11.98
C THR A 890 -36.54 -17.74 -13.41
N GLU A 891 -36.06 -18.44 -14.45
CA GLU A 891 -36.44 -18.17 -15.84
C GLU A 891 -37.87 -18.60 -16.16
N ALA A 892 -38.26 -19.81 -15.71
CA ALA A 892 -39.61 -20.34 -15.89
C ALA A 892 -40.67 -19.69 -14.95
N ARG A 893 -40.28 -18.74 -14.10
CA ARG A 893 -41.11 -18.21 -13.01
C ARG A 893 -41.14 -16.69 -13.04
N ARG A 894 -42.18 -16.10 -13.65
CA ARG A 894 -42.48 -14.66 -13.54
C ARG A 894 -43.08 -14.33 -12.17
N ARG A 895 -42.21 -14.30 -11.16
CA ARG A 895 -42.50 -13.91 -9.76
C ARG A 895 -41.61 -12.74 -9.36
N ARG A 896 -41.99 -12.04 -8.28
CA ARG A 896 -41.25 -10.87 -7.76
C ARG A 896 -39.86 -11.30 -7.27
N ARG A 897 -38.80 -10.74 -7.85
CA ARG A 897 -37.40 -11.06 -7.51
C ARG A 897 -36.84 -10.03 -6.53
N VAL A 898 -36.26 -10.48 -5.43
CA VAL A 898 -35.65 -9.61 -4.41
C VAL A 898 -34.20 -10.03 -4.15
N LEU A 899 -33.29 -9.06 -4.02
CA LEU A 899 -31.90 -9.29 -3.63
C LEU A 899 -31.72 -8.95 -2.14
N VAL A 900 -31.05 -9.82 -1.39
CA VAL A 900 -30.49 -9.53 -0.06
C VAL A 900 -28.98 -9.64 -0.17
N PHE A 901 -28.27 -8.52 -0.01
CA PHE A 901 -26.83 -8.44 -0.26
C PHE A 901 -26.08 -7.77 0.88
N ASN A 902 -24.93 -8.34 1.26
CA ASN A 902 -23.95 -7.67 2.10
C ASN A 902 -22.53 -8.15 1.81
N GLN A 903 -21.58 -7.20 1.82
CA GLN A 903 -20.17 -7.49 1.97
C GLN A 903 -19.53 -6.46 2.93
N GLN A 904 -18.79 -6.97 3.93
CA GLN A 904 -18.05 -6.14 4.89
C GLN A 904 -16.61 -5.86 4.40
N GLY A 905 -16.12 -4.64 4.63
CA GLY A 905 -14.68 -4.33 4.68
C GLY A 905 -13.87 -4.42 3.38
N ARG A 906 -14.48 -4.22 2.21
CA ARG A 906 -13.79 -3.85 0.96
C ARG A 906 -14.60 -2.74 0.30
N THR A 907 -13.98 -1.61 -0.04
CA THR A 907 -14.65 -0.52 -0.78
C THR A 907 -14.79 -0.85 -2.27
N GLU A 908 -13.87 -1.66 -2.78
CA GLU A 908 -13.86 -2.25 -4.12
C GLU A 908 -15.02 -3.26 -4.34
N ALA A 909 -15.80 -3.56 -3.28
CA ALA A 909 -17.00 -4.37 -3.37
C ALA A 909 -18.12 -3.69 -4.17
N ILE A 910 -18.10 -2.35 -4.28
CA ILE A 910 -19.11 -1.58 -5.01
C ILE A 910 -19.13 -2.00 -6.49
N ASP A 911 -17.94 -2.19 -7.08
CA ASP A 911 -17.74 -2.66 -8.46
C ASP A 911 -18.23 -4.11 -8.69
N PHE A 912 -18.53 -4.86 -7.61
CA PHE A 912 -19.08 -6.22 -7.73
C PHE A 912 -20.57 -6.20 -8.06
N LEU A 913 -21.28 -5.11 -7.72
CA LEU A 913 -22.70 -4.93 -8.00
C LEU A 913 -22.98 -4.84 -9.50
N ASP A 914 -22.14 -4.11 -10.25
CA ASP A 914 -22.15 -4.08 -11.72
C ASP A 914 -22.10 -5.49 -12.32
N GLY A 915 -21.15 -6.32 -11.85
CA GLY A 915 -21.00 -7.70 -12.29
C GLY A 915 -22.18 -8.61 -11.95
N LEU A 916 -22.89 -8.33 -10.84
CA LEU A 916 -24.10 -9.04 -10.46
C LEU A 916 -25.31 -8.57 -11.28
N TYR A 917 -25.52 -7.27 -11.43
CA TYR A 917 -26.61 -6.66 -12.21
C TYR A 917 -26.58 -7.15 -13.67
N GLU A 918 -25.42 -7.10 -14.33
CA GLU A 918 -25.23 -7.62 -15.69
C GLU A 918 -25.51 -9.13 -15.83
N ALA A 919 -25.43 -9.88 -14.73
CA ALA A 919 -25.68 -11.33 -14.70
C ALA A 919 -27.16 -11.71 -14.44
N VAL A 920 -27.99 -10.80 -13.93
CA VAL A 920 -29.40 -11.06 -13.54
C VAL A 920 -30.43 -10.23 -14.31
N LYS A 921 -30.01 -9.18 -15.02
CA LYS A 921 -30.92 -8.22 -15.64
C LYS A 921 -31.78 -8.85 -16.75
N ARG A 922 -33.06 -8.48 -16.76
CA ARG A 922 -34.07 -8.85 -17.78
C ARG A 922 -34.82 -7.59 -18.17
N ASP A 923 -34.99 -7.34 -19.46
CA ASP A 923 -35.73 -6.19 -19.99
C ASP A 923 -35.30 -4.82 -19.40
N GLY A 924 -34.01 -4.71 -19.01
CA GLY A 924 -33.43 -3.52 -18.37
C GLY A 924 -33.52 -3.47 -16.83
N ARG A 925 -34.11 -4.47 -16.16
CA ARG A 925 -34.30 -4.52 -14.70
C ARG A 925 -33.56 -5.68 -14.04
N GLY A 926 -32.88 -5.39 -12.93
CA GLY A 926 -32.13 -6.36 -12.12
C GLY A 926 -33.05 -7.16 -11.18
N PHE A 927 -33.60 -6.50 -10.16
CA PHE A 927 -34.50 -7.04 -9.14
C PHE A 927 -35.62 -6.04 -8.85
N ASP A 928 -36.79 -6.50 -8.43
CA ASP A 928 -37.94 -5.65 -8.10
C ASP A 928 -37.79 -4.98 -6.72
N GLY A 929 -36.98 -5.57 -5.84
CA GLY A 929 -36.54 -4.98 -4.57
C GLY A 929 -35.11 -5.39 -4.24
N VAL A 930 -34.38 -4.54 -3.52
CA VAL A 930 -32.99 -4.78 -3.11
C VAL A 930 -32.78 -4.34 -1.68
N VAL A 931 -32.26 -5.23 -0.86
CA VAL A 931 -31.98 -5.02 0.57
C VAL A 931 -30.47 -5.12 0.80
N PHE A 932 -29.87 -4.04 1.28
CA PHE A 932 -28.50 -4.04 1.79
C PHE A 932 -28.53 -4.05 3.32
N CYS A 933 -27.99 -5.12 3.93
CA CYS A 933 -27.95 -5.27 5.38
C CYS A 933 -26.53 -5.40 5.92
N THR A 934 -26.34 -5.42 7.24
CA THR A 934 -25.04 -5.80 7.83
C THR A 934 -24.97 -7.32 8.05
N ASN A 935 -23.89 -7.81 8.67
CA ASN A 935 -23.79 -9.21 9.12
C ASN A 935 -24.31 -9.42 10.55
N VAL A 936 -24.83 -8.38 11.22
CA VAL A 936 -25.49 -8.50 12.53
C VAL A 936 -26.69 -9.42 12.37
N THR A 937 -26.70 -10.54 13.10
CA THR A 937 -27.61 -11.67 12.84
C THR A 937 -29.02 -11.34 13.30
N TYR A 938 -29.16 -11.02 14.59
CA TYR A 938 -30.42 -10.79 15.28
C TYR A 938 -30.54 -9.32 15.71
N LYS A 939 -31.77 -8.83 15.77
CA LYS A 939 -32.14 -7.47 16.16
C LYS A 939 -31.82 -7.15 17.62
N GLU A 940 -32.09 -8.09 18.53
CA GLU A 940 -31.96 -7.87 19.98
C GLU A 940 -30.60 -8.33 20.54
N THR A 941 -30.10 -9.49 20.11
CA THR A 941 -28.86 -10.10 20.63
C THR A 941 -27.63 -9.83 19.76
N GLY A 942 -27.80 -9.24 18.57
CA GLY A 942 -26.70 -8.83 17.71
C GLY A 942 -26.08 -9.98 16.91
N TYR A 943 -24.75 -10.17 17.03
CA TYR A 943 -24.03 -11.26 16.35
C TYR A 943 -24.19 -12.58 17.09
N LYS A 944 -24.42 -13.67 16.34
CA LYS A 944 -24.09 -15.02 16.84
C LYS A 944 -22.59 -15.09 17.18
N ARG A 945 -22.20 -15.75 18.28
CA ARG A 945 -20.80 -15.81 18.76
C ARG A 945 -19.82 -16.33 17.69
N ASP A 946 -20.24 -17.27 16.85
CA ASP A 946 -19.46 -17.79 15.73
C ASP A 946 -19.14 -16.74 14.63
N PHE A 947 -19.95 -15.68 14.51
CA PHE A 947 -19.83 -14.65 13.46
C PHE A 947 -19.21 -13.34 13.95
N VAL A 948 -18.84 -13.25 15.23
CA VAL A 948 -18.07 -12.12 15.77
C VAL A 948 -16.79 -11.96 14.95
N ASN A 949 -16.53 -10.75 14.44
CA ASN A 949 -15.41 -10.52 13.52
C ASN A 949 -14.71 -9.20 13.81
N HIS A 950 -13.59 -9.27 14.53
CA HIS A 950 -12.80 -8.10 14.96
C HIS A 950 -11.91 -7.52 13.85
N GLN A 951 -12.01 -8.01 12.60
CA GLN A 951 -11.18 -7.61 11.47
C GLN A 951 -11.77 -6.44 10.65
N TYR A 952 -12.87 -5.85 11.12
CA TYR A 952 -13.57 -4.72 10.49
C TYR A 952 -13.71 -3.53 11.46
N ASP A 953 -13.96 -2.33 10.94
CA ASP A 953 -14.25 -1.15 11.75
C ASP A 953 -15.72 -1.14 12.20
N ASN A 954 -15.95 -1.45 13.48
CA ASN A 954 -17.30 -1.45 14.09
C ASN A 954 -18.05 -0.12 13.85
N LYS A 955 -17.36 1.02 13.88
CA LYS A 955 -18.01 2.34 13.68
C LYS A 955 -18.61 2.47 12.28
N ALA A 956 -17.95 1.90 11.27
CA ALA A 956 -18.46 1.84 9.91
C ALA A 956 -19.62 0.84 9.73
N ILE A 957 -19.71 -0.19 10.60
CA ILE A 957 -20.84 -1.13 10.65
C ILE A 957 -22.06 -0.46 11.30
N GLU A 958 -21.87 0.15 12.48
CA GLU A 958 -22.90 0.92 13.21
C GLU A 958 -23.48 2.04 12.36
N ALA A 959 -22.62 2.77 11.63
CA ALA A 959 -23.04 3.80 10.69
C ALA A 959 -23.66 3.25 9.38
N MET A 960 -23.59 1.93 9.12
CA MET A 960 -24.00 1.26 7.88
C MET A 960 -23.39 1.90 6.60
N THR A 961 -22.15 2.39 6.69
CA THR A 961 -21.54 3.25 5.65
C THR A 961 -21.44 2.53 4.31
N VAL A 962 -21.01 1.26 4.32
CA VAL A 962 -20.83 0.47 3.08
C VAL A 962 -22.18 0.08 2.48
N GLN A 963 -23.17 -0.25 3.31
CA GLN A 963 -24.53 -0.60 2.88
C GLN A 963 -25.24 0.59 2.23
N LYS A 964 -25.00 1.81 2.72
CA LYS A 964 -25.47 3.06 2.10
C LYS A 964 -24.81 3.29 0.73
N GLN A 965 -23.50 3.09 0.61
CA GLN A 965 -22.78 3.17 -0.67
C GLN A 965 -23.26 2.12 -1.69
N PHE A 966 -23.55 0.89 -1.26
CA PHE A 966 -24.19 -0.11 -2.13
C PHE A 966 -25.60 0.33 -2.57
N ALA A 967 -26.38 0.91 -1.67
CA ALA A 967 -27.72 1.41 -1.99
C ALA A 967 -27.69 2.64 -2.91
N GLU A 968 -26.66 3.46 -2.85
CA GLU A 968 -26.40 4.55 -3.80
C GLU A 968 -26.03 3.97 -5.17
N ARG A 969 -25.01 3.11 -5.25
CA ARG A 969 -24.60 2.46 -6.51
C ARG A 969 -25.73 1.69 -7.19
N TRP A 970 -26.55 0.96 -6.44
CA TRP A 970 -27.65 0.20 -7.05
C TRP A 970 -28.73 1.12 -7.63
N ARG A 971 -29.00 2.29 -7.05
CA ARG A 971 -29.94 3.27 -7.62
C ARG A 971 -29.41 3.93 -8.90
N GLU A 972 -28.10 3.96 -9.11
CA GLU A 972 -27.49 4.36 -10.39
C GLU A 972 -27.65 3.27 -11.47
N LEU A 973 -27.51 1.99 -11.09
CA LEU A 973 -27.63 0.83 -11.99
C LEU A 973 -29.09 0.50 -12.36
N ASP A 974 -30.01 0.56 -11.39
CA ASP A 974 -31.43 0.31 -11.58
C ASP A 974 -32.29 1.34 -10.81
N PRO A 975 -32.60 2.49 -11.43
CA PRO A 975 -33.45 3.53 -10.83
C PRO A 975 -34.91 3.10 -10.58
N GLN A 976 -35.31 1.87 -10.93
CA GLN A 976 -36.69 1.38 -10.80
C GLN A 976 -36.88 0.34 -9.67
N ALA A 977 -35.81 -0.08 -9.00
CA ALA A 977 -35.86 -1.03 -7.89
C ALA A 977 -36.19 -0.36 -6.54
N ASP A 978 -36.94 -1.04 -5.65
CA ASP A 978 -37.10 -0.59 -4.26
C ASP A 978 -35.83 -0.92 -3.44
N VAL A 979 -34.92 0.05 -3.33
CA VAL A 979 -33.61 -0.13 -2.68
C VAL A 979 -33.63 0.33 -1.21
N ARG A 980 -33.55 -0.64 -0.29
CA ARG A 980 -33.55 -0.48 1.17
C ARG A 980 -32.18 -0.74 1.80
N VAL A 981 -31.95 -0.10 2.95
CA VAL A 981 -30.85 -0.40 3.87
C VAL A 981 -31.47 -0.79 5.21
N ILE A 982 -31.09 -1.95 5.74
CA ILE A 982 -31.70 -2.55 6.95
C ILE A 982 -30.57 -2.96 7.94
N PRO A 983 -30.71 -2.75 9.26
CA PRO A 983 -29.59 -3.00 10.19
C PRO A 983 -29.15 -4.48 10.25
N THR A 984 -30.09 -5.41 10.38
CA THR A 984 -29.82 -6.82 10.67
C THR A 984 -30.23 -7.79 9.56
N ILE A 985 -29.76 -9.03 9.63
CA ILE A 985 -30.16 -10.11 8.72
C ILE A 985 -31.62 -10.51 8.99
N GLU A 986 -32.00 -10.66 10.26
CA GLU A 986 -33.37 -10.95 10.70
C GLU A 986 -34.40 -9.97 10.11
N GLU A 987 -34.22 -8.67 10.31
CA GLU A 987 -35.12 -7.64 9.75
C GLU A 987 -35.11 -7.62 8.21
N ALA A 988 -34.02 -8.05 7.57
CA ALA A 988 -33.93 -8.14 6.11
C ALA A 988 -34.72 -9.34 5.57
N LEU A 989 -34.72 -10.48 6.26
CA LEU A 989 -35.55 -11.63 5.91
C LEU A 989 -37.03 -11.35 6.16
N ASP A 990 -37.37 -10.73 7.29
CA ASP A 990 -38.76 -10.44 7.64
C ASP A 990 -39.38 -9.35 6.76
N TYR A 991 -38.61 -8.36 6.28
CA TYR A 991 -39.06 -7.46 5.22
C TYR A 991 -39.41 -8.24 3.93
N VAL A 992 -38.61 -9.23 3.54
CA VAL A 992 -38.87 -10.06 2.35
C VAL A 992 -40.10 -10.96 2.54
N ARG A 993 -40.32 -11.52 3.74
CA ARG A 993 -41.54 -12.26 4.07
C ARG A 993 -42.77 -11.35 4.01
N GLY A 994 -42.70 -10.15 4.58
CA GLY A 994 -43.77 -9.14 4.49
C GLY A 994 -44.07 -8.67 3.05
N LEU A 995 -43.08 -8.68 2.14
CA LEU A 995 -43.34 -8.46 0.72
C LEU A 995 -44.20 -9.57 0.09
N ALA A 996 -44.04 -10.82 0.52
CA ALA A 996 -44.89 -11.93 0.06
C ALA A 996 -46.30 -11.85 0.62
N GLU A 997 -46.47 -11.47 1.89
CA GLU A 997 -47.79 -11.24 2.51
C GLU A 997 -48.55 -10.05 1.88
N SER A 998 -47.82 -9.06 1.35
CA SER A 998 -48.42 -7.89 0.68
C SER A 998 -48.96 -8.18 -0.73
N ASN A 999 -48.56 -9.30 -1.34
CA ASN A 999 -49.09 -9.76 -2.62
C ASN A 999 -50.23 -10.77 -2.36
N GLY A 1000 -51.29 -10.74 -3.18
CA GLY A 1000 -52.46 -11.61 -2.98
C GLY A 1000 -52.16 -13.11 -3.15
N GLU A 1001 -53.05 -13.95 -2.62
CA GLU A 1001 -52.90 -15.41 -2.57
C GLU A 1001 -52.41 -16.03 -3.89
N GLY A 1002 -51.14 -16.47 -3.92
CA GLY A 1002 -50.54 -17.24 -5.02
C GLY A 1002 -49.19 -16.73 -5.54
N GLU A 1003 -48.85 -15.46 -5.31
CA GLU A 1003 -47.58 -14.87 -5.78
C GLU A 1003 -46.45 -15.01 -4.75
N SER A 1004 -45.72 -16.15 -4.77
CA SER A 1004 -44.50 -16.26 -3.96
C SER A 1004 -43.42 -15.28 -4.41
N VAL A 1005 -42.62 -14.80 -3.46
CA VAL A 1005 -41.39 -14.03 -3.72
C VAL A 1005 -40.24 -14.99 -4.06
N GLN A 1006 -39.27 -14.51 -4.85
CA GLN A 1006 -38.02 -15.19 -5.16
C GLN A 1006 -36.85 -14.35 -4.64
N ALA A 1007 -36.29 -14.74 -3.50
CA ALA A 1007 -35.28 -13.97 -2.79
C ALA A 1007 -33.88 -14.56 -3.02
N PHE A 1008 -32.90 -13.75 -3.41
CA PHE A 1008 -31.51 -14.18 -3.59
C PHE A 1008 -30.61 -13.59 -2.50
N VAL A 1009 -29.99 -14.46 -1.70
CA VAL A 1009 -29.12 -14.08 -0.58
C VAL A 1009 -27.66 -14.33 -0.96
N THR A 1010 -26.85 -13.28 -1.08
CA THR A 1010 -25.45 -13.37 -1.53
C THR A 1010 -24.56 -12.20 -1.08
N GLY A 1011 -23.29 -12.18 -1.49
CA GLY A 1011 -22.32 -11.11 -1.21
C GLY A 1011 -21.27 -11.48 -0.15
N SER A 1012 -21.65 -12.28 0.85
CA SER A 1012 -20.71 -12.83 1.83
C SER A 1012 -21.20 -14.13 2.47
N LEU A 1013 -20.25 -14.93 2.98
CA LEU A 1013 -20.56 -16.17 3.69
C LEU A 1013 -21.18 -15.92 5.07
N HIS A 1014 -20.85 -14.81 5.74
CA HIS A 1014 -21.45 -14.46 7.04
C HIS A 1014 -22.95 -14.11 6.90
N LEU A 1015 -23.33 -13.35 5.86
CA LEU A 1015 -24.74 -13.09 5.55
C LEU A 1015 -25.50 -14.40 5.26
N VAL A 1016 -24.95 -15.25 4.40
CA VAL A 1016 -25.57 -16.53 4.06
C VAL A 1016 -25.67 -17.47 5.26
N GLY A 1017 -24.66 -17.49 6.13
CA GLY A 1017 -24.67 -18.23 7.40
C GLY A 1017 -25.74 -17.74 8.36
N GLY A 1018 -25.81 -16.43 8.60
CA GLY A 1018 -26.85 -15.82 9.43
C GLY A 1018 -28.25 -16.04 8.86
N ALA A 1019 -28.41 -15.96 7.54
CA ALA A 1019 -29.69 -16.21 6.90
C ALA A 1019 -30.15 -17.67 7.07
N LEU A 1020 -29.29 -18.65 6.76
CA LEU A 1020 -29.62 -20.07 6.95
C LEU A 1020 -29.89 -20.42 8.43
N GLN A 1021 -29.16 -19.79 9.36
CA GLN A 1021 -29.40 -19.93 10.80
C GLN A 1021 -30.80 -19.45 11.22
N ILE A 1022 -31.35 -18.42 10.57
CA ILE A 1022 -32.69 -17.89 10.85
C ILE A 1022 -33.79 -18.67 10.10
N LEU A 1023 -33.50 -19.16 8.89
CA LEU A 1023 -34.42 -19.95 8.08
C LEU A 1023 -34.62 -21.39 8.61
N GLU A 1024 -33.64 -21.96 9.33
CA GLU A 1024 -33.67 -23.35 9.79
C GLU A 1024 -33.62 -23.52 11.32
N GLY A 1025 -33.27 -22.47 12.07
CA GLY A 1025 -33.28 -22.49 13.54
C GLY A 1025 -32.38 -23.59 14.12
N ALA A 1026 -32.99 -24.63 14.70
CA ALA A 1026 -32.28 -25.75 15.31
C ALA A 1026 -31.70 -26.73 14.27
N ASP A 1027 -32.30 -26.86 13.09
CA ASP A 1027 -31.95 -27.88 12.07
C ASP A 1027 -30.77 -27.44 11.17
N ALA A 1028 -30.06 -26.37 11.57
CA ALA A 1028 -29.15 -25.63 10.70
C ALA A 1028 -27.76 -26.25 10.45
N LEU A 1029 -27.36 -27.34 11.14
CA LEU A 1029 -25.96 -27.78 11.29
C LEU A 1029 -25.69 -29.29 11.12
#